data_AF-A0A8K0WE17-F1
#
_entry.id   AF-A0A8K0WE17-F1
#
_cell.length_a   1.000
_cell.length_b   1.000
_cell.length_c   1.000
_cell.angle_alpha   90.00
_cell.angle_beta   90.00
_cell.angle_gamma   90.00
#
_symmetry.space_group_name_H-M   'P 1'
#
loop_
_entity.id
_entity.type
_entity.pdbx_description
1 polymer ?
#
loop_
_entity_poly.entity_id
_entity_poly.type
_entity_poly.pdbx_seq_one_letter_code
_entity_poly.pdbx_strand_id
1 'polypeptide(L)'
;MTRDATVRSLVTVILTTSPTPSAPSTELVSSILDSFERHCPALLECNVVVVFDAFDQIVPTARLKKGQVTLQQAADFSDYKRNVKDLILDKYHHDTPTTAFIQQDATAEYGSPNPQNTVDYTISHTPDKKVTFIEPSRRLGFGLAVRSALRVTQTPHVWVQQHDWALVADLPIQPLLQIMQTYESNPEAPIKYVCLAAVRMLSYATSAYATENPTLRELSSSLTRDYEAPSHPDVKVPLAPMYFWHDKPHLASTAHYLERVFPSRLAMLRGDFIEDKIGQRARAQMKDGLQWAKWGTWVYYPEDGKQLCLKHLQGRTWEGTMRQADRAAMWRKKNEAGREPEKSAVDESDILLFTSTLLIACNALLGAAQIMGTPSYEFLYTVNATLGERWQIGNYSQGSRVVIPITGGTFKGPRLSGTVSNLGADWGLTDTKGVFFPDTRYNLRTHDGVDIYIQTSGPTQPDGRTLLRGVFQVGHPDYEWLNYVLAVGVLQRPPAESNGKYVVIDMWQVNRGSLLTSSPEWGRNEETKHVIRRLFHGKHLCDDGYITMNWWLLFQIFLLARQVTSLPDICSQSDTMRANLSTLLLPSLFSGLGVCAKDDFSAKCAALKTSLKLPNTTVWFTEHVAAGGNITFPDNHPTCTPKSQVVDVELCRVAMFVKTGPSSNLTLEAWLPSNWTGRFLSTGNGGMAGCIQYGDVAYGANFGFATVGANNGHNGTSAVDMFHNSGVVEDYVYRSVHTGTVLGKQIAKKFYGKKHTKSYYLGCSTGGRQGWKEAQDFPDDFDGIVAGAPAMRFNGLQSRSGSFWGITGPPGAPTHLSPAEWNMVHKNVLTQCDEKLDGVKDGVVEDPNLCEYRPEALICSKGKTTDCLTGTQIETVRKVFSPLYGNNGTYIYPRIPPGASAGFGFAIGEQPFPYSTEWFQYVIWEDAKWSPDTIGPNDYEKAAEVNPFNVETWEGDLSKFQKRGSKIIHWHGLQDGLISSDNSMDYYNHVSRTMGLDNTELDKFYRYFRVSGCGHCGTGDGAARIGNNLSNLGGKTADNNVLLAIIKWVEEGVAPETITGQRFANGAPTGKVEVERKHCRYPYRNVWDRKGDWKKADSWKCQ
;
A
#
# COMPACT_ATOMS: atom_id res chain seq x y z
N MET A 1 1.69 55.53 10.89
CA MET A 1 2.75 54.85 11.68
C MET A 1 3.86 54.42 10.72
N THR A 2 5.10 54.42 11.21
CA THR A 2 6.35 54.65 10.46
C THR A 2 6.57 53.72 9.26
N ARG A 3 7.15 54.25 8.17
CA ARG A 3 7.64 53.52 6.98
C ARG A 3 8.76 52.50 7.30
N ASP A 4 9.11 52.31 8.57
CA ASP A 4 10.29 51.58 9.08
C ASP A 4 9.98 50.41 10.03
N ALA A 5 8.72 49.98 10.16
CA ALA A 5 8.43 48.81 11.00
C ALA A 5 9.00 47.52 10.38
N THR A 6 10.04 46.95 11.00
CA THR A 6 10.66 45.69 10.58
C THR A 6 9.76 44.50 10.92
N VAL A 7 9.84 43.42 10.14
CA VAL A 7 9.02 42.19 10.31
C VAL A 7 9.05 41.70 11.77
N ARG A 8 10.22 41.76 12.42
CA ARG A 8 10.44 41.43 13.83
C ARG A 8 9.51 42.17 14.80
N SER A 9 9.20 43.44 14.52
CA SER A 9 8.32 44.25 15.39
C SER A 9 6.83 43.96 15.19
N LEU A 10 6.47 43.28 14.10
CA LEU A 10 5.09 43.08 13.68
C LEU A 10 4.59 41.65 13.86
N VAL A 11 5.50 40.67 13.90
CA VAL A 11 5.17 39.23 13.93
C VAL A 11 5.82 38.52 15.11
N THR A 12 5.06 37.64 15.75
CA THR A 12 5.59 36.59 16.63
C THR A 12 5.36 35.21 16.01
N VAL A 13 6.40 34.39 15.98
CA VAL A 13 6.37 33.01 15.50
C VAL A 13 5.89 32.11 16.63
N ILE A 14 4.78 31.42 16.45
CA ILE A 14 4.26 30.40 17.36
C ILE A 14 4.59 29.04 16.78
N LEU A 15 5.55 28.32 17.38
CA LEU A 15 5.91 26.97 16.98
C LEU A 15 5.30 25.97 17.97
N THR A 16 4.38 25.14 17.51
CA THR A 16 3.80 24.07 18.35
C THR A 16 4.51 22.75 18.06
N THR A 17 4.95 22.07 19.11
CA THR A 17 5.46 20.70 19.03
C THR A 17 4.91 19.83 20.15
N SER A 18 4.86 18.52 19.92
CA SER A 18 4.42 17.52 20.89
C SER A 18 5.42 16.35 20.92
N PRO A 19 5.17 15.26 21.67
CA PRO A 19 5.89 14.00 21.45
C PRO A 19 5.77 13.57 19.99
N THR A 20 6.92 13.35 19.35
CA THR A 20 7.03 12.94 17.94
C THR A 20 7.77 11.60 17.84
N PRO A 21 7.59 10.85 16.74
CA PRO A 21 8.36 9.62 16.51
C PRO A 21 9.88 9.86 16.42
N SER A 22 10.31 11.09 16.12
CA SER A 22 11.72 11.45 16.04
C SER A 22 12.35 11.73 17.41
N ALA A 23 11.56 11.96 18.47
CA ALA A 23 12.10 12.21 19.81
C ALA A 23 13.08 11.09 20.23
N PRO A 24 14.26 11.43 20.81
CA PRO A 24 14.70 12.75 21.26
C PRO A 24 15.33 13.66 20.19
N SER A 25 15.36 13.26 18.92
CA SER A 25 15.91 14.05 17.80
C SER A 25 15.04 15.27 17.46
N THR A 26 15.70 16.37 17.10
CA THR A 26 15.11 17.66 16.70
C THR A 26 14.86 17.79 15.20
N GLU A 27 15.06 16.72 14.41
CA GLU A 27 15.04 16.73 12.94
C GLU A 27 13.84 17.49 12.33
N LEU A 28 12.63 17.26 12.84
CA LEU A 28 11.42 17.90 12.36
C LEU A 28 11.50 19.42 12.53
N VAL A 29 11.77 19.90 13.75
CA VAL A 29 11.91 21.33 14.05
C VAL A 29 13.10 21.94 13.31
N SER A 30 14.24 21.25 13.25
CA SER A 30 15.41 21.73 12.50
C SER A 30 15.08 21.95 11.03
N SER A 31 14.36 21.01 10.40
CA SER A 31 13.96 21.12 9.00
C SER A 31 13.02 22.31 8.76
N ILE A 32 12.19 22.67 9.75
CA ILE A 32 11.37 23.89 9.69
C ILE A 32 12.26 25.14 9.73
N LEU A 33 13.19 25.21 10.68
CA LEU A 33 14.08 26.37 10.81
C LEU A 33 14.98 26.53 9.57
N ASP A 34 15.51 25.44 9.04
CA ASP A 34 16.28 25.43 7.77
C ASP A 34 15.42 25.87 6.58
N SER A 35 14.10 25.67 6.63
CA SER A 35 13.19 26.18 5.61
C SER A 35 12.92 27.67 5.75
N PHE A 36 12.92 28.20 6.98
CA PHE A 36 12.85 29.64 7.23
C PHE A 36 14.11 30.33 6.71
N GLU A 37 15.29 29.81 7.01
CA GLU A 37 16.56 30.36 6.49
C GLU A 37 16.60 30.44 4.97
N ARG A 38 16.01 29.46 4.27
CA ARG A 38 16.03 29.42 2.80
C ARG A 38 14.96 30.30 2.16
N HIS A 39 13.76 30.32 2.72
CA HIS A 39 12.58 30.85 2.02
C HIS A 39 11.97 32.09 2.68
N CYS A 40 12.27 32.36 3.95
CA CYS A 40 11.79 33.53 4.68
C CYS A 40 12.65 33.85 5.93
N PRO A 41 13.90 34.32 5.76
CA PRO A 41 14.84 34.52 6.86
C PRO A 41 14.33 35.46 7.96
N ALA A 42 13.51 36.44 7.57
CA ALA A 42 12.92 37.43 8.47
C ALA A 42 12.09 36.80 9.62
N LEU A 43 11.59 35.57 9.45
CA LEU A 43 10.90 34.85 10.53
C LEU A 43 11.84 34.48 11.69
N LEU A 44 13.13 34.27 11.44
CA LEU A 44 14.13 33.94 12.48
C LEU A 44 14.57 35.17 13.29
N GLU A 45 14.32 36.37 12.76
CA GLU A 45 14.57 37.61 13.48
C GLU A 45 13.43 37.98 14.44
N CYS A 46 12.26 37.38 14.24
CA CYS A 46 11.05 37.62 15.05
C CYS A 46 11.17 37.04 16.46
N ASN A 47 10.29 37.49 17.36
CA ASN A 47 10.10 36.81 18.63
C ASN A 47 9.47 35.43 18.38
N VAL A 48 9.91 34.41 19.11
CA VAL A 48 9.40 33.04 18.99
C VAL A 48 8.83 32.53 20.31
N VAL A 49 7.64 31.92 20.21
CA VAL A 49 6.98 31.20 21.30
C VAL A 49 6.89 29.73 20.90
N VAL A 50 7.59 28.86 21.61
CA VAL A 50 7.57 27.41 21.39
C VAL A 50 6.71 26.74 22.45
N VAL A 51 5.67 26.03 22.03
CA VAL A 51 4.77 25.31 22.93
C VAL A 51 5.04 23.82 22.83
N PHE A 52 5.42 23.21 23.96
CA PHE A 52 5.63 21.78 24.08
C PHE A 52 4.34 21.08 24.54
N ASP A 53 3.40 20.90 23.62
CA ASP A 53 2.11 20.25 23.86
C ASP A 53 2.32 18.80 24.32
N ALA A 54 2.14 18.54 25.61
CA ALA A 54 2.48 17.28 26.25
C ALA A 54 1.55 16.12 25.84
N PHE A 55 1.51 15.06 26.64
CA PHE A 55 0.65 13.89 26.43
C PHE A 55 -0.33 13.70 27.59
N ASP A 56 -1.29 12.79 27.41
CA ASP A 56 -2.36 12.47 28.34
C ASP A 56 -2.15 11.16 29.08
N GLN A 57 -1.65 10.13 28.39
CA GLN A 57 -1.55 8.77 28.93
C GLN A 57 -0.27 8.07 28.48
N ILE A 58 0.31 7.29 29.38
CA ILE A 58 1.37 6.34 29.08
C ILE A 58 0.73 4.96 28.87
N VAL A 59 0.91 4.38 27.68
CA VAL A 59 0.28 3.12 27.25
C VAL A 59 1.31 2.22 26.56
N PRO A 60 1.07 0.90 26.46
CA PRO A 60 2.02 -0.02 25.79
C PRO A 60 2.26 0.30 24.31
N THR A 61 1.24 0.83 23.62
CA THR A 61 1.31 1.18 22.18
C THR A 61 0.92 2.64 21.96
N ALA A 62 1.84 3.43 21.44
CA ALA A 62 1.64 4.87 21.26
C ALA A 62 0.55 5.21 20.23
N ARG A 63 -0.26 6.22 20.55
CA ARG A 63 -1.15 6.94 19.62
C ARG A 63 -0.92 8.44 19.81
N LEU A 64 0.15 8.97 19.22
CA LEU A 64 0.62 10.34 19.45
C LEU A 64 -0.46 11.41 19.18
N LYS A 65 -1.26 11.26 18.12
CA LYS A 65 -2.38 12.17 17.81
C LYS A 65 -3.46 12.22 18.91
N LYS A 66 -3.60 11.14 19.70
CA LYS A 66 -4.53 11.05 20.84
C LYS A 66 -3.86 11.38 22.18
N GLY A 67 -2.61 11.86 22.18
CA GLY A 67 -1.87 12.13 23.41
C GLY A 67 -1.45 10.87 24.17
N GLN A 68 -1.31 9.74 23.49
CA GLN A 68 -0.90 8.48 24.11
C GLN A 68 0.54 8.14 23.69
N VAL A 69 1.43 7.97 24.66
CA VAL A 69 2.87 7.70 24.45
C VAL A 69 3.29 6.40 25.14
N THR A 70 4.38 5.77 24.70
CA THR A 70 5.00 4.69 25.48
C THR A 70 5.84 5.23 26.63
N LEU A 71 6.22 4.35 27.57
CA LEU A 71 7.12 4.71 28.67
C LEU A 71 8.45 5.29 28.14
N GLN A 72 9.01 4.67 27.11
CA GLN A 72 10.23 5.17 26.46
C GLN A 72 10.01 6.54 25.81
N GLN A 73 8.91 6.74 25.08
CA GLN A 73 8.63 8.02 24.43
C GLN A 73 8.35 9.16 25.43
N ALA A 74 7.78 8.86 26.59
CA ALA A 74 7.64 9.82 27.68
C ALA A 74 9.01 10.28 28.20
N ALA A 75 9.98 9.35 28.33
CA ALA A 75 11.36 9.67 28.68
C ALA A 75 12.05 10.48 27.58
N ASP A 76 11.97 10.01 26.33
CA ASP A 76 12.57 10.66 25.15
C ASP A 76 12.03 12.08 24.94
N PHE A 77 10.77 12.35 25.29
CA PHE A 77 10.19 13.69 25.19
C PHE A 77 10.89 14.69 26.11
N SER A 78 11.37 14.26 27.28
CA SER A 78 12.10 15.16 28.19
C SER A 78 13.44 15.60 27.60
N ASP A 79 14.15 14.68 26.95
CA ASP A 79 15.40 14.99 26.23
C ASP A 79 15.12 15.80 24.95
N TYR A 80 14.03 15.49 24.24
CA TYR A 80 13.56 16.27 23.09
C TYR A 80 13.33 17.74 23.45
N LYS A 81 12.63 18.02 24.56
CA LYS A 81 12.37 19.41 25.01
C LYS A 81 13.68 20.17 25.19
N ARG A 82 14.68 19.55 25.81
CA ARG A 82 16.01 20.14 26.02
C ARG A 82 16.69 20.43 24.69
N ASN A 83 16.78 19.43 23.81
CA ASN A 83 17.42 19.56 22.51
C ASN A 83 16.74 20.64 21.62
N VAL A 84 15.41 20.75 21.67
CA VAL A 84 14.68 21.80 20.94
C VAL A 84 14.95 23.18 21.54
N LYS A 85 15.03 23.31 22.87
CA LYS A 85 15.39 24.59 23.51
C LYS A 85 16.76 25.07 23.03
N ASP A 86 17.75 24.17 23.04
CA ASP A 86 19.11 24.48 22.59
C ASP A 86 19.13 24.89 21.11
N LEU A 87 18.42 24.15 20.25
CA LEU A 87 18.28 24.48 18.83
C LEU A 87 17.62 25.85 18.59
N ILE A 88 16.58 26.18 19.36
CA ILE A 88 15.87 27.45 19.22
C ILE A 88 16.73 28.62 19.71
N LEU A 89 17.48 28.45 20.80
CA LEU A 89 18.43 29.45 21.29
C LEU A 89 19.53 29.71 20.26
N ASP A 90 20.11 28.66 19.67
CA ASP A 90 21.11 28.77 18.61
C ASP A 90 20.60 29.59 17.41
N LYS A 91 19.37 29.31 16.96
CA LYS A 91 18.80 29.94 15.76
C LYS A 91 18.22 31.34 15.98
N TYR A 92 17.61 31.61 17.12
CA TYR A 92 16.93 32.89 17.39
C TYR A 92 17.70 33.83 18.31
N HIS A 93 18.55 33.30 19.19
CA HIS A 93 19.28 34.10 20.17
C HIS A 93 20.79 34.10 19.93
N HIS A 94 21.31 33.15 19.13
CA HIS A 94 22.73 32.98 18.80
C HIS A 94 23.66 32.83 20.02
N ASP A 95 23.12 32.38 21.16
CA ASP A 95 23.85 32.18 22.43
C ASP A 95 23.97 30.70 22.82
N THR A 96 25.14 30.32 23.33
CA THR A 96 25.45 29.04 24.01
C THR A 96 24.84 28.97 25.45
N PRO A 97 24.75 27.78 26.10
CA PRO A 97 23.66 27.38 27.00
C PRO A 97 23.62 27.98 28.43
N THR A 98 24.15 29.18 28.66
CA THR A 98 24.13 29.87 29.97
C THR A 98 23.09 31.00 30.05
N THR A 99 22.12 31.05 29.12
CA THR A 99 21.05 32.06 29.16
C THR A 99 20.11 31.81 30.34
N ALA A 100 20.10 32.72 31.31
CA ALA A 100 19.19 32.65 32.46
C ALA A 100 17.74 32.91 32.02
N PHE A 101 16.85 31.94 32.24
CA PHE A 101 15.42 32.09 31.98
C PHE A 101 14.69 32.73 33.16
N ILE A 102 13.77 33.64 32.86
CA ILE A 102 12.77 34.09 33.83
C ILE A 102 11.59 33.13 33.71
N GLN A 103 11.22 32.50 34.83
CA GLN A 103 10.13 31.54 34.90
C GLN A 103 8.90 32.15 35.55
N GLN A 104 7.73 31.81 35.01
CA GLN A 104 6.43 32.17 35.55
C GLN A 104 5.49 30.99 35.38
N ASP A 105 4.73 30.67 36.43
CA ASP A 105 3.64 29.71 36.34
C ASP A 105 2.34 30.38 35.92
N ALA A 106 1.57 29.68 35.09
CA ALA A 106 0.28 30.14 34.60
C ALA A 106 -0.65 28.94 34.35
N THR A 107 -1.92 29.23 34.14
CA THR A 107 -2.95 28.20 34.02
C THR A 107 -3.74 28.34 32.72
N ALA A 108 -3.94 27.23 32.01
CA ALA A 108 -4.71 27.17 30.78
C ALA A 108 -6.15 26.81 31.11
N GLU A 109 -7.05 27.78 30.99
CA GLU A 109 -8.49 27.56 31.12
C GLU A 109 -9.10 27.26 29.76
N TYR A 110 -9.87 26.19 29.64
CA TYR A 110 -10.51 25.80 28.38
C TYR A 110 -11.88 25.18 28.58
N GLY A 111 -12.56 24.91 27.47
CA GLY A 111 -13.98 24.62 27.46
C GLY A 111 -14.31 23.33 28.21
N SER A 112 -14.99 23.48 29.32
CA SER A 112 -15.77 22.44 29.98
C SER A 112 -16.88 23.15 30.76
N PRO A 113 -18.09 22.57 30.85
CA PRO A 113 -19.10 23.04 31.79
C PRO A 113 -18.57 23.10 33.23
N ASN A 114 -17.54 22.30 33.56
CA ASN A 114 -16.87 22.35 34.84
C ASN A 114 -15.80 23.48 34.89
N PRO A 115 -15.94 24.49 35.77
CA PRO A 115 -14.96 25.56 35.94
C PRO A 115 -13.58 25.10 36.46
N GLN A 116 -13.46 23.89 37.01
CA GLN A 116 -12.21 23.36 37.57
C GLN A 116 -11.29 22.71 36.52
N ASN A 117 -11.70 22.63 35.25
CA ASN A 117 -10.91 21.97 34.19
C ASN A 117 -9.80 22.89 33.66
N THR A 118 -8.68 22.89 34.36
CA THR A 118 -7.51 23.70 34.06
C THR A 118 -6.25 22.84 33.92
N VAL A 119 -5.26 23.34 33.17
CA VAL A 119 -3.93 22.72 33.05
C VAL A 119 -2.89 23.75 33.42
N ASP A 120 -2.09 23.45 34.43
CA ASP A 120 -0.95 24.28 34.81
C ASP A 120 0.15 24.16 33.76
N TYR A 121 0.79 25.27 33.44
CA TYR A 121 1.92 25.33 32.54
C TYR A 121 2.94 26.36 33.03
N THR A 122 4.20 26.06 32.77
CA THR A 122 5.31 26.98 33.07
C THR A 122 5.70 27.72 31.80
N ILE A 123 5.83 29.03 31.91
CA ILE A 123 6.40 29.90 30.89
C ILE A 123 7.85 30.19 31.28
N SER A 124 8.79 29.93 30.39
CA SER A 124 10.20 30.31 30.55
C SER A 124 10.60 31.21 29.39
N HIS A 125 11.08 32.42 29.65
CA HIS A 125 11.49 33.34 28.58
C HIS A 125 12.86 33.97 28.85
N THR A 126 13.53 34.38 27.78
CA THR A 126 14.76 35.16 27.85
C THR A 126 14.48 36.56 28.42
N PRO A 127 15.45 37.25 29.05
CA PRO A 127 15.21 38.58 29.64
C PRO A 127 14.64 39.61 28.65
N ASP A 128 15.04 39.52 27.38
CA ASP A 128 14.56 40.36 26.28
C ASP A 128 13.22 39.89 25.67
N LYS A 129 12.66 38.77 26.16
CA LYS A 129 11.45 38.08 25.67
C LYS A 129 11.49 37.65 24.20
N LYS A 130 12.66 37.60 23.58
CA LYS A 130 12.80 37.16 22.19
C LYS A 130 12.47 35.68 22.02
N VAL A 131 12.86 34.84 23.00
CA VAL A 131 12.54 33.40 23.01
C VAL A 131 11.69 33.09 24.23
N THR A 132 10.53 32.46 24.02
CA THR A 132 9.62 32.02 25.06
C THR A 132 9.26 30.55 24.87
N PHE A 133 9.32 29.77 25.95
CA PHE A 133 8.91 28.37 26.00
C PHE A 133 7.67 28.22 26.90
N ILE A 134 6.68 27.46 26.44
CA ILE A 134 5.49 27.11 27.21
C ILE A 134 5.45 25.59 27.38
N GLU A 135 5.45 25.14 28.63
CA GLU A 135 5.49 23.73 29.01
C GLU A 135 4.28 23.37 29.88
N PRO A 136 3.17 22.91 29.27
CA PRO A 136 2.03 22.42 30.02
C PRO A 136 2.31 21.07 30.70
N SER A 137 1.78 20.92 31.92
CA SER A 137 1.87 19.69 32.72
C SER A 137 1.15 18.50 32.07
N ARG A 138 0.18 18.77 31.19
CA ARG A 138 -0.59 17.76 30.44
C ARG A 138 -0.95 18.29 29.06
N ARG A 139 -1.27 17.39 28.12
CA ARG A 139 -1.63 17.75 26.73
C ARG A 139 -2.73 18.81 26.69
N LEU A 140 -2.54 19.92 25.99
CA LEU A 140 -3.59 20.91 25.69
C LEU A 140 -4.32 20.54 24.39
N GLY A 141 -3.59 20.03 23.40
CA GLY A 141 -4.03 19.93 22.02
C GLY A 141 -3.67 21.20 21.23
N PHE A 142 -3.50 21.05 19.91
CA PHE A 142 -2.98 22.09 19.02
C PHE A 142 -3.70 23.44 19.18
N GLY A 143 -5.04 23.47 19.18
CA GLY A 143 -5.78 24.72 19.26
C GLY A 143 -5.53 25.49 20.56
N LEU A 144 -5.53 24.79 21.70
CA LEU A 144 -5.29 25.41 22.99
C LEU A 144 -3.81 25.76 23.21
N ALA A 145 -2.88 24.99 22.64
CA ALA A 145 -1.46 25.33 22.60
C ALA A 145 -1.24 26.69 21.91
N VAL A 146 -1.86 26.89 20.74
CA VAL A 146 -1.83 28.18 20.02
C VAL A 146 -2.45 29.30 20.86
N ARG A 147 -3.59 29.05 21.51
CA ARG A 147 -4.24 30.04 22.40
C ARG A 147 -3.34 30.48 23.56
N SER A 148 -2.62 29.56 24.19
CA SER A 148 -1.69 29.88 25.27
C SER A 148 -0.53 30.76 24.77
N ALA A 149 0.00 30.47 23.58
CA ALA A 149 1.02 31.30 22.96
C ALA A 149 0.51 32.70 22.57
N LEU A 150 -0.72 32.80 22.06
CA LEU A 150 -1.35 34.09 21.73
C LEU A 150 -1.46 35.02 22.94
N ARG A 151 -1.70 34.48 24.15
CA ARG A 151 -1.84 35.29 25.37
C ARG A 151 -0.55 35.97 25.84
N VAL A 152 0.61 35.40 25.46
CA VAL A 152 1.92 35.98 25.77
C VAL A 152 2.49 36.77 24.60
N THR A 153 1.81 36.77 23.46
CA THR A 153 2.21 37.50 22.25
C THR A 153 1.79 38.97 22.36
N GLN A 154 2.72 39.88 22.03
CA GLN A 154 2.48 41.34 22.08
C GLN A 154 2.43 41.98 20.68
N THR A 155 2.79 41.23 19.65
CA THR A 155 2.83 41.73 18.27
C THR A 155 1.43 41.70 17.63
N PRO A 156 1.16 42.60 16.67
CA PRO A 156 -0.14 42.69 16.02
C PRO A 156 -0.48 41.46 15.15
N HIS A 157 0.52 40.70 14.69
CA HIS A 157 0.33 39.51 13.87
C HIS A 157 1.11 38.31 14.43
N VAL A 158 0.64 37.10 14.09
CA VAL A 158 1.32 35.85 14.42
C VAL A 158 1.54 34.98 13.20
N TRP A 159 2.68 34.32 13.19
CA TRP A 159 2.96 33.19 12.31
C TRP A 159 2.76 31.90 13.10
N VAL A 160 1.74 31.11 12.78
CA VAL A 160 1.48 29.83 13.45
C VAL A 160 2.13 28.71 12.65
N GLN A 161 3.05 27.98 13.28
CA GLN A 161 3.88 26.95 12.67
C GLN A 161 3.71 25.60 13.36
N GLN A 162 3.41 24.56 12.57
CA GLN A 162 3.43 23.17 13.00
C GLN A 162 4.81 22.56 12.77
N HIS A 163 5.24 21.62 13.62
CA HIS A 163 6.59 21.05 13.56
C HIS A 163 6.89 20.20 12.31
N ASP A 164 5.90 19.90 11.47
CA ASP A 164 5.98 18.95 10.36
C ASP A 164 5.68 19.56 8.99
N TRP A 165 5.58 20.89 8.87
CA TRP A 165 5.29 21.59 7.61
C TRP A 165 6.35 22.62 7.23
N ALA A 166 7.28 22.25 6.34
CA ALA A 166 8.33 23.15 5.88
C ALA A 166 7.87 24.07 4.75
N LEU A 167 8.46 25.28 4.69
CA LEU A 167 8.38 26.15 3.53
C LEU A 167 9.17 25.54 2.37
N VAL A 168 8.64 25.67 1.15
CA VAL A 168 9.31 25.20 -0.09
C VAL A 168 9.33 26.25 -1.20
N ALA A 169 8.81 27.44 -0.94
CA ALA A 169 8.84 28.58 -1.84
C ALA A 169 9.04 29.86 -1.03
N ASP A 170 9.65 30.85 -1.68
CA ASP A 170 9.97 32.14 -1.05
C ASP A 170 8.70 32.93 -0.75
N LEU A 171 8.67 33.55 0.44
CA LEU A 171 7.51 34.30 0.91
C LEU A 171 7.84 35.79 1.03
N PRO A 172 7.13 36.68 0.31
CA PRO A 172 7.28 38.13 0.46
C PRO A 172 6.59 38.62 1.75
N ILE A 173 7.10 38.20 2.91
CA ILE A 173 6.44 38.40 4.21
C ILE A 173 6.24 39.89 4.57
N GLN A 174 7.20 40.76 4.23
CA GLN A 174 7.14 42.19 4.56
C GLN A 174 6.09 42.93 3.71
N PRO A 175 6.05 42.79 2.37
CA PRO A 175 4.93 43.28 1.56
C PRO A 175 3.58 42.71 2.02
N LEU A 176 3.51 41.41 2.31
CA LEU A 176 2.29 40.74 2.75
C LEU A 176 1.75 41.33 4.07
N LEU A 177 2.61 41.61 5.05
CA LEU A 177 2.22 42.24 6.32
C LEU A 177 1.66 43.64 6.12
N GLN A 178 2.27 44.45 5.26
CA GLN A 178 1.77 45.79 4.96
C GLN A 178 0.40 45.75 4.27
N ILE A 179 0.19 44.77 3.38
CA ILE A 179 -1.12 44.52 2.77
C ILE A 179 -2.14 44.13 3.85
N MET A 180 -1.80 43.19 4.73
CA MET A 180 -2.69 42.83 5.84
C MET A 180 -3.06 44.04 6.71
N GLN A 181 -2.10 44.86 7.12
CA GLN A 181 -2.35 46.08 7.91
C GLN A 181 -3.22 47.10 7.17
N THR A 182 -2.99 47.28 5.87
CA THR A 182 -3.75 48.23 5.04
C THR A 182 -5.19 47.79 4.87
N TYR A 183 -5.41 46.49 4.70
CA TYR A 183 -6.72 45.91 4.43
C TYR A 183 -7.43 45.35 5.67
N GLU A 184 -6.82 45.38 6.86
CA GLU A 184 -7.38 44.76 8.07
C GLU A 184 -8.79 45.29 8.41
N SER A 185 -9.01 46.60 8.24
CA SER A 185 -10.29 47.27 8.49
C SER A 185 -11.07 47.61 7.20
N ASN A 186 -10.65 47.07 6.05
CA ASN A 186 -11.33 47.34 4.78
C ASN A 186 -12.74 46.72 4.79
N PRO A 187 -13.80 47.48 4.44
CA PRO A 187 -15.18 46.99 4.48
C PRO A 187 -15.52 45.98 3.37
N GLU A 188 -14.79 46.01 2.25
CA GLU A 188 -15.06 45.18 1.07
C GLU A 188 -14.18 43.92 1.04
N ALA A 189 -12.90 44.05 1.41
CA ALA A 189 -11.90 42.98 1.30
C ALA A 189 -11.00 42.93 2.55
N PRO A 190 -11.54 42.60 3.74
CA PRO A 190 -10.72 42.53 4.94
C PRO A 190 -9.72 41.36 4.87
N ILE A 191 -8.43 41.65 5.04
CA ILE A 191 -7.35 40.64 5.04
C ILE A 191 -6.84 40.47 6.48
N LYS A 192 -7.37 39.47 7.20
CA LYS A 192 -7.07 39.24 8.63
C LYS A 192 -6.32 37.93 8.88
N TYR A 193 -6.37 37.02 7.92
CA TYR A 193 -5.74 35.71 7.97
C TYR A 193 -5.29 35.32 6.56
N VAL A 194 -4.06 34.80 6.43
CA VAL A 194 -3.48 34.34 5.17
C VAL A 194 -2.82 32.98 5.40
N CYS A 195 -3.36 31.93 4.77
CA CYS A 195 -2.73 30.62 4.70
C CYS A 195 -1.85 30.50 3.45
N LEU A 196 -0.99 29.50 3.41
CA LEU A 196 -0.16 29.19 2.26
C LEU A 196 -0.66 27.97 1.49
N ALA A 197 -0.43 27.95 0.17
CA ALA A 197 -0.83 26.83 -0.67
C ALA A 197 -0.04 25.54 -0.33
N ALA A 198 -0.77 24.55 0.20
CA ALA A 198 -0.33 23.16 0.30
C ALA A 198 -0.93 22.32 -0.86
N VAL A 199 -0.51 21.05 -1.03
CA VAL A 199 -0.90 20.18 -2.16
C VAL A 199 -2.43 20.13 -2.39
N ARG A 200 -3.22 20.14 -1.31
CA ARG A 200 -4.69 20.11 -1.38
C ARG A 200 -5.36 21.47 -1.64
N MET A 201 -4.59 22.55 -1.57
CA MET A 201 -5.05 23.93 -1.72
C MET A 201 -4.66 24.54 -3.08
N LEU A 202 -3.86 23.83 -3.88
CA LEU A 202 -3.44 24.29 -5.22
C LEU A 202 -4.64 24.62 -6.12
N SER A 203 -5.68 23.78 -6.06
CA SER A 203 -6.92 23.99 -6.81
C SER A 203 -8.04 24.64 -5.98
N TYR A 204 -7.74 25.30 -4.85
CA TYR A 204 -8.78 25.76 -3.92
C TYR A 204 -9.73 26.77 -4.57
N ALA A 205 -9.18 27.83 -5.18
CA ALA A 205 -9.96 28.90 -5.82
C ALA A 205 -10.79 28.39 -7.02
N THR A 206 -10.39 27.26 -7.61
CA THR A 206 -11.06 26.63 -8.75
C THR A 206 -11.81 25.35 -8.38
N SER A 207 -11.91 25.00 -7.10
CA SER A 207 -12.55 23.76 -6.65
C SER A 207 -14.07 23.89 -6.67
N ALA A 208 -14.76 22.76 -6.88
CA ALA A 208 -16.22 22.70 -6.86
C ALA A 208 -16.82 23.27 -5.55
N TYR A 209 -16.18 22.98 -4.41
CA TYR A 209 -16.53 23.51 -3.09
C TYR A 209 -16.56 25.06 -3.00
N ALA A 210 -15.71 25.76 -3.76
CA ALA A 210 -15.66 27.22 -3.80
C ALA A 210 -16.53 27.82 -4.93
N THR A 211 -16.79 27.06 -5.99
CA THR A 211 -17.41 27.54 -7.24
C THR A 211 -18.89 27.15 -7.43
N GLU A 212 -19.39 26.17 -6.68
CA GLU A 212 -20.80 25.71 -6.70
C GLU A 212 -21.78 26.71 -6.06
N ASN A 213 -21.29 27.69 -5.30
CA ASN A 213 -22.10 28.79 -4.81
C ASN A 213 -21.90 30.02 -5.73
N PRO A 214 -22.92 30.42 -6.53
CA PRO A 214 -22.79 31.50 -7.50
C PRO A 214 -22.26 32.81 -6.90
N THR A 215 -22.63 33.10 -5.65
CA THR A 215 -22.26 34.32 -4.96
C THR A 215 -20.83 34.30 -4.44
N LEU A 216 -20.35 33.16 -3.93
CA LEU A 216 -18.93 33.01 -3.55
C LEU A 216 -18.03 33.02 -4.79
N ARG A 217 -18.49 32.46 -5.91
CA ARG A 217 -17.78 32.51 -7.20
C ARG A 217 -17.63 33.94 -7.72
N GLU A 218 -18.68 34.75 -7.63
CA GLU A 218 -18.64 36.17 -7.98
C GLU A 218 -17.65 36.93 -7.08
N LEU A 219 -17.74 36.71 -5.76
CA LEU A 219 -16.82 37.30 -4.78
C LEU A 219 -15.36 36.89 -5.00
N SER A 220 -15.10 35.61 -5.30
CA SER A 220 -13.77 35.12 -5.65
C SER A 220 -13.22 35.78 -6.90
N SER A 221 -14.07 35.93 -7.93
CA SER A 221 -13.69 36.56 -9.19
C SER A 221 -13.38 38.05 -9.02
N SER A 222 -14.08 38.75 -8.12
CA SER A 222 -13.84 40.18 -7.87
C SER A 222 -12.62 40.46 -6.98
N LEU A 223 -12.29 39.55 -6.06
CA LEU A 223 -11.29 39.79 -5.01
C LEU A 223 -9.93 39.12 -5.28
N THR A 224 -9.88 38.10 -6.14
CA THR A 224 -8.62 37.43 -6.50
C THR A 224 -7.83 38.33 -7.45
N ARG A 225 -6.69 38.85 -6.96
CA ARG A 225 -5.80 39.73 -7.71
C ARG A 225 -4.45 39.87 -7.03
N ASP A 226 -3.53 40.54 -7.71
CA ASP A 226 -2.28 41.01 -7.11
C ASP A 226 -2.54 42.23 -6.22
N TYR A 227 -2.08 42.14 -4.98
CA TYR A 227 -2.07 43.24 -4.03
C TYR A 227 -0.67 43.85 -3.98
N GLU A 228 -0.62 45.17 -3.82
CA GLU A 228 0.62 45.94 -3.83
C GLU A 228 0.82 46.64 -2.50
N ALA A 229 2.02 46.50 -1.94
CA ALA A 229 2.42 47.24 -0.75
C ALA A 229 3.02 48.59 -1.19
N PRO A 230 2.60 49.74 -0.61
CA PRO A 230 3.10 51.06 -1.01
C PRO A 230 4.61 51.24 -0.91
N SER A 231 5.29 50.45 -0.07
CA SER A 231 6.75 50.49 0.08
C SER A 231 7.50 49.52 -0.85
N HIS A 232 6.80 48.62 -1.53
CA HIS A 232 7.36 47.61 -2.45
C HIS A 232 6.47 47.50 -3.71
N PRO A 233 6.34 48.56 -4.52
CA PRO A 233 5.40 48.60 -5.66
C PRO A 233 5.72 47.56 -6.74
N ASP A 234 6.98 47.14 -6.83
CA ASP A 234 7.46 46.13 -7.78
C ASP A 234 7.18 44.69 -7.33
N VAL A 235 6.80 44.47 -6.06
CA VAL A 235 6.48 43.14 -5.52
C VAL A 235 4.97 42.94 -5.51
N LYS A 236 4.48 42.08 -6.40
CA LYS A 236 3.08 41.68 -6.47
C LYS A 236 2.82 40.53 -5.50
N VAL A 237 1.79 40.66 -4.66
CA VAL A 237 1.39 39.63 -3.71
C VAL A 237 0.01 39.09 -4.12
N PRO A 238 -0.05 37.96 -4.84
CA PRO A 238 -1.31 37.36 -5.27
C PRO A 238 -2.06 36.76 -4.09
N LEU A 239 -3.29 37.21 -3.87
CA LEU A 239 -4.18 36.68 -2.82
C LEU A 239 -5.52 36.27 -3.42
N ALA A 240 -6.02 35.11 -2.98
CA ALA A 240 -7.36 34.63 -3.28
C ALA A 240 -8.17 34.48 -1.99
N PRO A 241 -9.47 34.86 -1.96
CA PRO A 241 -10.30 34.69 -0.79
C PRO A 241 -10.51 33.20 -0.50
N MET A 242 -10.51 32.87 0.79
CA MET A 242 -10.72 31.51 1.28
C MET A 242 -12.00 31.46 2.11
N TYR A 243 -12.85 30.45 1.89
CA TYR A 243 -14.15 30.28 2.55
C TYR A 243 -14.14 29.19 3.63
N PHE A 244 -12.99 28.99 4.27
CA PHE A 244 -12.79 28.00 5.32
C PHE A 244 -11.54 28.37 6.11
N TRP A 245 -11.48 28.03 7.40
CA TRP A 245 -10.27 28.23 8.21
C TRP A 245 -9.40 26.98 8.18
N HIS A 246 -8.17 27.08 7.68
CA HIS A 246 -7.20 26.00 7.72
C HIS A 246 -6.20 26.17 8.87
N ASP A 247 -5.72 25.07 9.44
CA ASP A 247 -4.78 25.12 10.57
C ASP A 247 -3.30 24.87 10.17
N LYS A 248 -3.05 24.75 8.86
CA LYS A 248 -1.72 24.67 8.24
C LYS A 248 -0.94 25.97 8.42
N PRO A 249 0.40 26.01 8.33
CA PRO A 249 1.16 27.24 8.58
C PRO A 249 0.57 28.48 7.91
N HIS A 250 0.36 29.51 8.72
CA HIS A 250 -0.41 30.70 8.35
C HIS A 250 0.03 31.94 9.11
N LEU A 251 -0.23 33.09 8.50
CA LEU A 251 -0.09 34.42 9.08
C LEU A 251 -1.47 34.97 9.45
N ALA A 252 -1.64 35.52 10.64
CA ALA A 252 -2.93 36.04 11.09
C ALA A 252 -2.80 37.24 12.02
N SER A 253 -3.80 38.12 12.03
CA SER A 253 -3.95 39.17 13.04
C SER A 253 -4.20 38.54 14.42
N THR A 254 -3.39 38.93 15.41
CA THR A 254 -3.46 38.40 16.78
C THR A 254 -4.83 38.67 17.40
N ALA A 255 -5.35 39.89 17.22
CA ALA A 255 -6.66 40.29 17.73
C ALA A 255 -7.79 39.51 17.07
N HIS A 256 -7.74 39.36 15.75
CA HIS A 256 -8.72 38.58 15.00
C HIS A 256 -8.75 37.11 15.43
N TYR A 257 -7.58 36.50 15.64
CA TYR A 257 -7.46 35.13 16.10
C TYR A 257 -8.13 34.93 17.46
N LEU A 258 -7.84 35.82 18.42
CA LEU A 258 -8.42 35.78 19.75
C LEU A 258 -9.93 36.00 19.71
N GLU A 259 -10.43 36.97 18.93
CA GLU A 259 -11.86 37.27 18.86
C GLU A 259 -12.67 36.19 18.12
N ARG A 260 -12.14 35.60 17.04
CA ARG A 260 -12.91 34.68 16.17
C ARG A 260 -12.70 33.21 16.49
N VAL A 261 -11.47 32.83 16.77
CA VAL A 261 -11.14 31.43 17.08
C VAL A 261 -11.33 31.15 18.56
N PHE A 262 -11.00 32.11 19.44
CA PHE A 262 -11.07 31.94 20.89
C PHE A 262 -11.91 33.01 21.64
N PRO A 263 -13.14 33.35 21.19
CA PRO A 263 -13.97 34.42 21.78
C PRO A 263 -14.31 34.20 23.26
N SER A 264 -14.34 32.94 23.70
CA SER A 264 -14.63 32.56 25.07
C SER A 264 -13.89 31.29 25.43
N ARG A 265 -13.80 30.99 26.73
CA ARG A 265 -13.19 29.74 27.20
C ARG A 265 -13.87 28.49 26.64
N LEU A 266 -15.17 28.56 26.30
CA LEU A 266 -15.97 27.44 25.77
C LEU A 266 -15.82 27.24 24.26
N ALA A 267 -15.13 28.13 23.54
CA ALA A 267 -15.03 28.09 22.09
C ALA A 267 -14.22 26.88 21.56
N MET A 268 -13.36 26.29 22.39
CA MET A 268 -12.49 25.17 22.05
C MET A 268 -12.37 24.22 23.25
N LEU A 269 -12.61 22.93 23.05
CA LEU A 269 -12.36 21.91 24.07
C LEU A 269 -10.91 21.41 24.00
N ARG A 270 -10.51 20.68 25.04
CA ARG A 270 -9.19 20.06 25.10
C ARG A 270 -9.04 18.99 24.01
N GLY A 271 -7.94 19.06 23.26
CA GLY A 271 -7.65 18.12 22.17
C GLY A 271 -8.37 18.40 20.84
N ASP A 272 -9.23 19.43 20.78
CA ASP A 272 -9.86 19.86 19.54
C ASP A 272 -8.85 20.51 18.57
N PHE A 273 -9.09 20.34 17.27
CA PHE A 273 -8.38 21.06 16.21
C PHE A 273 -9.17 22.29 15.78
N ILE A 274 -8.44 23.36 15.43
CA ILE A 274 -9.04 24.62 15.00
C ILE A 274 -9.80 24.43 13.69
N GLU A 275 -9.22 23.69 12.74
CA GLU A 275 -9.83 23.40 11.44
C GLU A 275 -11.19 22.68 11.59
N ASP A 276 -11.26 21.66 12.45
CA ASP A 276 -12.46 20.83 12.61
C ASP A 276 -13.59 21.58 13.32
N LYS A 277 -13.29 22.35 14.37
CA LYS A 277 -14.30 23.06 15.15
C LYS A 277 -14.66 24.42 14.57
N ILE A 278 -13.65 25.23 14.29
CA ILE A 278 -13.84 26.62 13.86
C ILE A 278 -13.95 26.70 12.35
N GLY A 279 -13.20 25.90 11.59
CA GLY A 279 -13.29 25.89 10.13
C GLY A 279 -14.69 25.54 9.64
N GLN A 280 -15.35 24.54 10.23
CA GLN A 280 -16.73 24.19 9.86
C GLN A 280 -17.72 25.31 10.19
N ARG A 281 -17.60 25.93 11.38
CA ARG A 281 -18.42 27.08 11.76
C ARG A 281 -18.19 28.29 10.85
N ALA A 282 -16.94 28.57 10.52
CA ALA A 282 -16.55 29.66 9.63
C ALA A 282 -17.16 29.45 8.25
N ARG A 283 -16.99 28.27 7.67
CA ARG A 283 -17.59 27.89 6.39
C ARG A 283 -19.11 28.02 6.38
N ALA A 284 -19.80 27.55 7.43
CA ALA A 284 -21.25 27.68 7.53
C ALA A 284 -21.67 29.16 7.55
N GLN A 285 -21.02 29.98 8.38
CA GLN A 285 -21.30 31.43 8.48
C GLN A 285 -20.89 32.22 7.23
N MET A 286 -19.88 31.78 6.49
CA MET A 286 -19.48 32.39 5.22
C MET A 286 -20.49 32.08 4.11
N LYS A 287 -21.13 30.90 4.16
CA LYS A 287 -22.19 30.49 3.23
C LYS A 287 -23.55 31.12 3.58
N ASP A 288 -23.81 31.35 4.87
CA ASP A 288 -25.05 31.96 5.36
C ASP A 288 -24.94 33.50 5.42
N GLY A 289 -25.72 34.21 4.58
CA GLY A 289 -25.79 35.68 4.60
C GLY A 289 -24.50 36.43 4.25
N LEU A 290 -23.55 35.82 3.53
CA LEU A 290 -22.27 36.42 3.08
C LEU A 290 -21.44 37.08 4.19
N GLN A 291 -21.45 36.54 5.41
CA GLN A 291 -20.62 37.08 6.51
C GLN A 291 -19.12 36.75 6.34
N TRP A 292 -18.62 36.56 5.13
CA TRP A 292 -17.21 36.25 4.86
C TRP A 292 -16.26 37.37 5.31
N ALA A 293 -16.65 38.63 5.13
CA ALA A 293 -15.86 39.78 5.59
C ALA A 293 -15.58 39.76 7.11
N LYS A 294 -16.43 39.09 7.89
CA LYS A 294 -16.22 38.89 9.34
C LYS A 294 -15.00 38.02 9.65
N TRP A 295 -14.68 37.09 8.76
CA TRP A 295 -13.60 36.12 8.87
C TRP A 295 -12.35 36.53 8.09
N GLY A 296 -12.49 37.21 6.94
CA GLY A 296 -11.37 37.81 6.21
C GLY A 296 -10.20 36.85 5.97
N THR A 297 -10.51 35.60 5.61
CA THR A 297 -9.56 34.51 5.40
C THR A 297 -9.13 34.44 3.93
N TRP A 298 -7.82 34.34 3.71
CA TRP A 298 -7.20 34.35 2.39
C TRP A 298 -6.17 33.23 2.25
N VAL A 299 -5.80 32.93 1.01
CA VAL A 299 -4.65 32.09 0.67
C VAL A 299 -3.66 32.90 -0.18
N TYR A 300 -2.37 32.79 0.15
CA TYR A 300 -1.30 33.26 -0.72
C TYR A 300 -1.26 32.36 -1.96
N TYR A 301 -1.51 32.95 -3.12
CA TYR A 301 -1.92 32.22 -4.32
C TYR A 301 -1.02 32.48 -5.54
N PRO A 302 0.31 32.30 -5.42
CA PRO A 302 1.23 32.50 -6.53
C PRO A 302 0.94 31.56 -7.69
N GLU A 303 1.14 32.06 -8.91
CA GLU A 303 0.89 31.33 -10.17
C GLU A 303 -0.53 30.76 -10.27
N ASP A 304 -1.55 31.49 -9.79
CA ASP A 304 -2.94 31.01 -9.69
C ASP A 304 -3.04 29.70 -8.89
N GLY A 305 -2.27 29.59 -7.81
CA GLY A 305 -2.24 28.41 -6.94
C GLY A 305 -1.55 27.20 -7.54
N LYS A 306 -0.78 27.35 -8.62
CA LYS A 306 0.01 26.24 -9.20
C LYS A 306 1.29 25.97 -8.43
N GLN A 307 1.82 26.97 -7.73
CA GLN A 307 3.04 26.83 -6.95
C GLN A 307 2.73 26.32 -5.53
N LEU A 308 3.45 25.28 -5.12
CA LEU A 308 3.41 24.76 -3.75
C LEU A 308 4.25 25.66 -2.84
N CYS A 309 3.67 26.16 -1.75
CA CYS A 309 4.38 26.96 -0.76
C CYS A 309 4.76 26.14 0.49
N LEU A 310 3.97 25.12 0.81
CA LEU A 310 4.15 24.26 1.99
C LEU A 310 4.28 22.78 1.63
N LYS A 311 5.21 22.09 2.30
CA LYS A 311 5.39 20.64 2.18
C LYS A 311 5.43 19.98 3.56
N HIS A 312 4.60 18.96 3.74
CA HIS A 312 4.62 18.14 4.94
C HIS A 312 5.89 17.27 4.94
N LEU A 313 6.69 17.33 6.00
CA LEU A 313 7.95 16.61 6.18
C LEU A 313 7.75 15.08 6.25
N GLN A 314 6.55 14.65 6.65
CA GLN A 314 6.06 13.28 6.53
C GLN A 314 4.87 13.12 5.56
N GLY A 315 4.75 14.00 4.55
CA GLY A 315 3.64 13.95 3.58
C GLY A 315 3.61 12.63 2.79
N ARG A 316 2.46 12.29 2.19
CA ARG A 316 2.16 11.02 1.48
C ARG A 316 3.11 10.63 0.32
N THR A 317 4.15 11.42 0.07
CA THR A 317 5.36 11.01 -0.64
C THR A 317 6.44 10.68 0.40
N TRP A 318 6.52 9.41 0.77
CA TRP A 318 7.48 8.89 1.75
C TRP A 318 8.92 8.96 1.20
N GLU A 319 9.80 9.76 1.82
CA GLU A 319 11.24 9.53 1.74
C GLU A 319 11.59 8.35 2.69
N GLY A 320 12.27 7.33 2.16
CA GLY A 320 12.51 6.04 2.83
C GLY A 320 13.02 6.10 4.29
N THR A 321 12.61 5.12 5.09
CA THR A 321 12.99 4.90 6.51
C THR A 321 14.50 4.94 6.74
N MET A 322 15.32 4.50 5.77
CA MET A 322 16.77 4.52 5.88
C MET A 322 17.34 5.95 5.86
N ARG A 323 16.81 6.86 5.02
CA ARG A 323 17.26 8.26 5.02
C ARG A 323 16.81 9.02 6.27
N GLN A 324 15.64 8.69 6.82
CA GLN A 324 15.20 9.21 8.14
C GLN A 324 16.07 8.69 9.28
N ALA A 325 16.44 7.40 9.30
CA ALA A 325 17.31 6.85 10.33
C ALA A 325 18.74 7.41 10.23
N ASP A 326 19.29 7.54 9.01
CA ASP A 326 20.62 8.11 8.78
C ASP A 326 20.65 9.60 9.10
N ARG A 327 19.59 10.35 8.77
CA ARG A 327 19.45 11.79 9.10
C ARG A 327 19.19 12.00 10.59
N ALA A 328 18.34 11.19 11.22
CA ALA A 328 18.15 11.20 12.68
C ALA A 328 19.42 10.80 13.43
N ALA A 329 20.21 9.84 12.93
CA ALA A 329 21.52 9.48 13.51
C ALA A 329 22.56 10.58 13.30
N MET A 330 22.57 11.25 12.15
CA MET A 330 23.40 12.42 11.88
C MET A 330 23.07 13.56 12.85
N TRP A 331 21.79 13.87 13.06
CA TRP A 331 21.37 14.91 14.01
C TRP A 331 21.59 14.51 15.47
N ARG A 332 21.43 13.24 15.86
CA ARG A 332 21.85 12.75 17.18
C ARG A 332 23.34 12.99 17.41
N LYS A 333 24.19 12.65 16.43
CA LYS A 333 25.63 12.93 16.50
C LYS A 333 25.95 14.43 16.57
N LYS A 334 25.19 15.28 15.87
CA LYS A 334 25.37 16.74 15.92
C LYS A 334 24.95 17.32 17.28
N ASN A 335 23.87 16.81 17.87
CA ASN A 335 23.41 17.18 19.21
C ASN A 335 24.35 16.65 20.31
N GLU A 336 24.98 15.50 20.11
CA GLU A 336 26.01 14.95 20.99
C GLU A 336 27.34 15.70 20.88
N ALA A 337 27.71 16.17 19.68
CA ALA A 337 28.95 16.90 19.41
C ALA A 337 28.98 18.36 19.92
N GLY A 338 27.83 18.94 20.27
CA GLY A 338 27.72 20.27 20.91
C GLY A 338 27.98 20.28 22.41
N ARG A 339 28.30 19.12 23.02
CA ARG A 339 28.68 19.01 24.44
C ARG A 339 30.20 19.11 24.58
N GLU A 340 30.74 20.27 24.93
CA GLU A 340 32.14 20.36 25.37
C GLU A 340 32.30 19.76 26.79
N PRO A 341 33.25 18.83 27.01
CA PRO A 341 33.82 18.56 28.32
C PRO A 341 35.02 19.49 28.59
N GLU A 342 35.22 19.81 29.87
CA GLU A 342 36.29 20.65 30.41
C GLU A 342 37.71 20.37 29.88
N LYS A 343 38.46 21.46 29.79
CA LYS A 343 39.88 21.55 29.42
C LYS A 343 40.78 20.62 30.23
N SER A 344 41.72 19.97 29.53
CA SER A 344 43.07 19.74 30.06
C SER A 344 44.09 19.87 28.93
N ALA A 345 45.17 20.58 29.22
CA ALA A 345 46.22 21.02 28.31
C ALA A 345 47.29 19.95 28.08
N VAL A 346 47.83 19.82 26.86
CA VAL A 346 49.25 19.46 26.60
C VAL A 346 49.70 19.98 25.21
N ASP A 347 50.54 21.00 25.28
CA ASP A 347 51.91 21.21 24.74
C ASP A 347 52.35 20.85 23.30
N GLU A 348 53.19 21.77 22.79
CA GLU A 348 53.83 21.88 21.48
C GLU A 348 55.02 20.92 21.32
N SER A 349 54.91 19.95 20.42
CA SER A 349 56.03 19.38 19.65
C SER A 349 55.49 18.24 18.79
N ASP A 350 55.52 18.42 17.46
CA ASP A 350 55.70 17.36 16.44
C ASP A 350 55.50 17.95 15.03
N ILE A 351 56.34 18.93 14.68
CA ILE A 351 56.59 19.33 13.28
C ILE A 351 57.96 18.74 12.92
N LEU A 352 58.00 17.60 12.24
CA LEU A 352 59.08 17.09 11.36
C LEU A 352 58.95 15.57 11.15
N LEU A 353 58.12 15.12 10.19
CA LEU A 353 58.33 13.85 9.46
C LEU A 353 57.28 13.69 8.34
N PHE A 354 57.44 14.46 7.26
CA PHE A 354 56.55 14.43 6.09
C PHE A 354 57.33 14.28 4.78
N THR A 355 58.22 13.27 4.66
CA THR A 355 58.94 13.02 3.39
C THR A 355 59.31 11.56 3.07
N SER A 356 58.66 10.53 3.64
CA SER A 356 59.07 9.13 3.38
C SER A 356 57.97 8.06 3.21
N THR A 357 56.70 8.44 3.06
CA THR A 357 55.57 7.48 2.95
C THR A 357 54.85 7.46 1.61
N LEU A 358 55.48 7.92 0.51
CA LEU A 358 54.86 7.86 -0.83
C LEU A 358 55.33 6.71 -1.73
N LEU A 359 56.26 5.85 -1.28
CA LEU A 359 56.78 4.73 -2.09
C LEU A 359 56.30 3.32 -1.67
N ILE A 360 55.49 3.19 -0.62
CA ILE A 360 54.90 1.88 -0.22
C ILE A 360 53.44 1.73 -0.73
N ALA A 361 52.81 2.82 -1.17
CA ALA A 361 51.43 2.82 -1.64
C ALA A 361 51.22 2.26 -3.07
N CYS A 362 52.28 1.96 -3.82
CA CYS A 362 52.17 1.51 -5.21
C CYS A 362 52.16 -0.03 -5.43
N ASN A 363 52.40 -0.85 -4.40
CA ASN A 363 52.34 -2.31 -4.52
C ASN A 363 51.13 -2.97 -3.82
N ALA A 364 50.22 -2.19 -3.23
CA ALA A 364 48.99 -2.71 -2.59
C ALA A 364 47.75 -2.67 -3.51
N LEU A 365 47.88 -2.18 -4.75
CA LEU A 365 46.76 -1.99 -5.70
C LEU A 365 46.64 -3.08 -6.78
N LEU A 366 47.41 -4.17 -6.68
CA LEU A 366 47.31 -5.33 -7.59
C LEU A 366 46.86 -6.64 -6.90
N GLY A 367 46.40 -6.58 -5.64
CA GLY A 367 45.98 -7.76 -4.87
C GLY A 367 44.53 -7.79 -4.38
N ALA A 368 43.68 -6.82 -4.72
CA ALA A 368 42.31 -6.70 -4.19
C ALA A 368 41.24 -7.37 -5.08
N ALA A 369 41.55 -8.53 -5.64
CA ALA A 369 40.60 -9.38 -6.36
C ALA A 369 40.52 -10.77 -5.70
N GLN A 370 40.15 -10.86 -4.42
CA GLN A 370 39.50 -12.01 -3.77
C GLN A 370 39.25 -11.74 -2.27
N ILE A 371 38.36 -12.56 -1.67
CA ILE A 371 38.03 -12.72 -0.23
C ILE A 371 36.75 -11.99 0.25
N MET A 372 35.58 -12.50 -0.16
CA MET A 372 34.47 -12.68 0.79
C MET A 372 34.80 -13.93 1.62
N GLY A 373 34.91 -13.81 2.94
CA GLY A 373 35.23 -14.95 3.81
C GLY A 373 34.20 -16.07 3.68
N THR A 374 34.66 -17.32 3.67
CA THR A 374 33.81 -18.50 3.71
C THR A 374 32.99 -18.55 5.01
N PRO A 375 31.71 -18.99 5.00
CA PRO A 375 30.94 -19.20 6.22
C PRO A 375 31.70 -20.11 7.18
N SER A 376 31.68 -19.78 8.47
CA SER A 376 32.25 -20.63 9.52
C SER A 376 31.12 -21.31 10.31
N TYR A 377 31.42 -22.45 10.92
CA TYR A 377 30.48 -23.19 11.75
C TYR A 377 30.93 -23.14 13.20
N GLU A 378 30.02 -22.83 14.11
CA GLU A 378 30.24 -22.93 15.55
C GLU A 378 29.34 -24.03 16.11
N PHE A 379 29.92 -24.93 16.89
CA PHE A 379 29.22 -26.09 17.42
C PHE A 379 28.26 -25.70 18.55
N LEU A 380 26.99 -26.12 18.43
CA LEU A 380 25.95 -25.85 19.42
C LEU A 380 25.86 -26.97 20.45
N TYR A 381 25.59 -28.21 20.01
CA TYR A 381 25.51 -29.39 20.86
C TYR A 381 25.46 -30.70 20.04
N THR A 382 25.77 -31.81 20.70
CA THR A 382 25.41 -33.16 20.27
C THR A 382 24.19 -33.61 21.07
N VAL A 383 23.16 -34.13 20.40
CA VAL A 383 22.01 -34.78 21.04
C VAL A 383 22.02 -36.27 20.74
N ASN A 384 21.86 -37.08 21.77
CA ASN A 384 21.56 -38.50 21.70
C ASN A 384 20.07 -38.67 22.02
N ALA A 385 19.26 -38.86 20.98
CA ALA A 385 17.80 -38.98 21.09
C ALA A 385 17.39 -40.46 21.04
N THR A 386 16.72 -40.93 22.09
CA THR A 386 16.13 -42.27 22.18
C THR A 386 14.83 -42.31 21.39
N LEU A 387 14.67 -43.37 20.59
CA LEU A 387 13.55 -43.56 19.69
C LEU A 387 12.63 -44.68 20.20
N GLY A 388 11.33 -44.47 20.06
CA GLY A 388 10.28 -45.46 20.31
C GLY A 388 10.08 -46.40 19.12
N GLU A 389 9.05 -47.23 19.22
CA GLU A 389 8.70 -48.17 18.15
C GLU A 389 8.27 -47.43 16.87
N ARG A 390 8.81 -47.86 15.73
CA ARG A 390 8.54 -47.26 14.42
C ARG A 390 7.16 -47.67 13.91
N TRP A 391 6.32 -46.70 13.58
CA TRP A 391 4.99 -46.92 13.04
C TRP A 391 4.98 -46.63 11.53
N GLN A 392 4.66 -47.64 10.74
CA GLN A 392 4.52 -47.52 9.30
C GLN A 392 3.10 -47.00 8.99
N ILE A 393 2.97 -45.79 8.44
CA ILE A 393 1.65 -45.23 8.13
C ILE A 393 1.16 -45.72 6.76
N GLY A 394 2.06 -45.88 5.78
CA GLY A 394 1.75 -46.42 4.45
C GLY A 394 2.43 -45.68 3.30
N ASN A 395 2.15 -46.14 2.07
CA ASN A 395 2.63 -45.53 0.82
C ASN A 395 1.61 -44.52 0.28
N TYR A 396 2.08 -43.34 -0.10
CA TYR A 396 1.32 -42.26 -0.72
C TYR A 396 1.95 -41.90 -2.07
N SER A 397 1.27 -41.04 -2.84
CA SER A 397 1.74 -40.58 -4.16
C SER A 397 3.12 -39.90 -4.14
N GLN A 398 3.56 -39.40 -2.98
CA GLN A 398 4.86 -38.74 -2.79
C GLN A 398 5.93 -39.65 -2.16
N GLY A 399 5.60 -40.88 -1.75
CA GLY A 399 6.51 -41.79 -1.06
C GLY A 399 5.90 -42.48 0.17
N SER A 400 6.73 -43.13 0.98
CA SER A 400 6.34 -43.85 2.19
C SER A 400 6.55 -43.00 3.43
N ARG A 401 5.54 -42.90 4.31
CA ARG A 401 5.65 -42.15 5.57
C ARG A 401 5.73 -43.07 6.78
N VAL A 402 6.61 -42.70 7.71
CA VAL A 402 6.79 -43.38 9.00
C VAL A 402 6.73 -42.37 10.13
N VAL A 403 6.28 -42.82 11.29
CA VAL A 403 6.30 -42.04 12.52
C VAL A 403 7.17 -42.76 13.53
N ILE A 404 8.16 -42.07 14.10
CA ILE A 404 9.05 -42.64 15.11
C ILE A 404 9.00 -41.72 16.34
N PRO A 405 8.36 -42.14 17.45
CA PRO A 405 8.32 -41.35 18.67
C PRO A 405 9.73 -41.07 19.21
N ILE A 406 9.95 -39.88 19.74
CA ILE A 406 11.19 -39.51 20.44
C ILE A 406 10.88 -39.59 21.93
N THR A 407 11.42 -40.61 22.60
CA THR A 407 10.97 -41.00 23.95
C THR A 407 11.88 -40.50 25.07
N GLY A 408 13.01 -39.90 24.71
CA GLY A 408 13.95 -39.32 25.67
C GLY A 408 15.32 -39.12 25.05
N GLY A 409 16.33 -38.90 25.89
CA GLY A 409 17.70 -38.66 25.43
C GLY A 409 18.42 -37.61 26.25
N THR A 410 19.65 -37.30 25.84
CA THR A 410 20.48 -36.25 26.45
C THR A 410 21.14 -35.42 25.37
N PHE A 411 21.41 -34.15 25.66
CA PHE A 411 22.21 -33.31 24.78
C PHE A 411 23.28 -32.57 25.57
N LYS A 412 24.42 -32.32 24.92
CA LYS A 412 25.55 -31.63 25.52
C LYS A 412 26.31 -30.84 24.46
N GLY A 413 26.64 -29.61 24.81
CA GLY A 413 27.38 -28.67 24.00
C GLY A 413 27.98 -27.55 24.85
N PRO A 414 28.75 -26.64 24.26
CA PRO A 414 29.52 -25.64 25.01
C PRO A 414 28.66 -24.67 25.81
N ARG A 415 27.45 -24.37 25.31
CA ARG A 415 26.51 -23.41 25.90
C ARG A 415 25.18 -24.04 26.32
N LEU A 416 25.01 -25.34 26.07
CA LEU A 416 23.72 -26.03 26.10
C LEU A 416 23.92 -27.46 26.61
N SER A 417 23.27 -27.82 27.71
CA SER A 417 23.20 -29.21 28.16
C SER A 417 21.91 -29.50 28.88
N GLY A 418 21.42 -30.73 28.77
CA GLY A 418 20.17 -31.16 29.40
C GLY A 418 19.65 -32.49 28.86
N THR A 419 18.33 -32.69 28.97
CA THR A 419 17.63 -33.91 28.56
C THR A 419 16.68 -33.64 27.40
N VAL A 420 16.38 -34.68 26.61
CA VAL A 420 15.31 -34.65 25.61
C VAL A 420 14.03 -35.11 26.30
N SER A 421 12.96 -34.32 26.19
CA SER A 421 11.66 -34.68 26.76
C SER A 421 11.02 -35.83 25.99
N ASN A 422 10.26 -36.68 26.67
CA ASN A 422 9.37 -37.67 26.04
C ASN A 422 8.14 -36.96 25.43
N LEU A 423 8.39 -36.05 24.49
CA LEU A 423 7.42 -35.18 23.87
C LEU A 423 7.93 -34.81 22.48
N GLY A 424 7.59 -35.65 21.49
CA GLY A 424 7.96 -35.44 20.10
C GLY A 424 7.99 -36.71 19.27
N ALA A 425 8.14 -36.54 17.95
CA ALA A 425 8.34 -37.64 17.01
C ALA A 425 9.02 -37.16 15.72
N ASP A 426 9.51 -38.11 14.93
CA ASP A 426 9.91 -37.93 13.53
C ASP A 426 8.79 -38.42 12.60
N TRP A 427 8.23 -37.54 11.76
CA TRP A 427 7.26 -37.87 10.71
C TRP A 427 7.94 -38.07 9.34
N GLY A 428 9.03 -38.83 9.36
CA GLY A 428 9.92 -39.01 8.23
C GLY A 428 9.22 -39.51 6.96
N LEU A 429 9.63 -38.95 5.83
CA LEU A 429 9.15 -39.29 4.50
C LEU A 429 10.29 -39.91 3.69
N THR A 430 10.11 -41.13 3.18
CA THR A 430 10.96 -41.66 2.11
C THR A 430 10.29 -41.38 0.78
N ASP A 431 10.90 -40.56 -0.06
CA ASP A 431 10.34 -40.22 -1.37
C ASP A 431 10.36 -41.41 -2.34
N THR A 432 9.77 -41.24 -3.53
CA THR A 432 9.73 -42.29 -4.56
C THR A 432 11.11 -42.63 -5.14
N LYS A 433 12.15 -41.85 -4.85
CA LYS A 433 13.55 -42.10 -5.23
C LYS A 433 14.34 -42.80 -4.13
N GLY A 434 13.70 -43.12 -2.99
CA GLY A 434 14.32 -43.78 -1.85
C GLY A 434 15.08 -42.85 -0.91
N VAL A 435 15.01 -41.54 -1.09
CA VAL A 435 15.67 -40.55 -0.22
C VAL A 435 14.79 -40.31 1.00
N PHE A 436 15.36 -40.48 2.20
CA PHE A 436 14.66 -40.23 3.45
C PHE A 436 14.81 -38.76 3.88
N PHE A 437 13.71 -38.18 4.31
CA PHE A 437 13.59 -36.81 4.81
C PHE A 437 12.97 -36.86 6.21
N PRO A 438 13.76 -36.79 7.29
CA PRO A 438 13.23 -36.55 8.63
C PRO A 438 12.40 -35.27 8.68
N ASP A 439 11.31 -35.32 9.45
CA ASP A 439 10.49 -34.16 9.85
C ASP A 439 10.23 -34.30 11.35
N THR A 440 11.22 -33.90 12.14
CA THR A 440 11.20 -34.08 13.59
C THR A 440 10.67 -32.84 14.29
N ARG A 441 9.84 -33.04 15.32
CA ARG A 441 9.40 -32.00 16.26
C ARG A 441 9.52 -32.56 17.67
N TYR A 442 10.34 -31.95 18.52
CA TYR A 442 10.59 -32.42 19.89
C TYR A 442 11.09 -31.30 20.80
N ASN A 443 11.07 -31.56 22.11
CA ASN A 443 11.51 -30.59 23.12
C ASN A 443 12.80 -31.03 23.81
N LEU A 444 13.71 -30.07 24.01
CA LEU A 444 14.83 -30.18 24.93
C LEU A 444 14.49 -29.47 26.23
N ARG A 445 14.95 -30.00 27.35
CA ARG A 445 14.93 -29.33 28.64
C ARG A 445 16.35 -29.13 29.13
N THR A 446 16.78 -27.89 29.26
CA THR A 446 18.12 -27.53 29.73
C THR A 446 18.31 -27.90 31.20
N HIS A 447 19.56 -28.02 31.63
CA HIS A 447 19.96 -28.33 33.01
C HIS A 447 19.46 -27.33 34.06
N ASP A 448 19.19 -26.09 33.67
CA ASP A 448 18.60 -25.01 34.47
C ASP A 448 17.07 -24.90 34.32
N GLY A 449 16.43 -25.83 33.60
CA GLY A 449 14.98 -26.02 33.59
C GLY A 449 14.21 -25.28 32.49
N VAL A 450 14.89 -24.75 31.46
CA VAL A 450 14.27 -24.09 30.32
C VAL A 450 13.90 -25.10 29.23
N ASP A 451 12.66 -25.04 28.75
CA ASP A 451 12.18 -25.86 27.64
C ASP A 451 12.46 -25.15 26.29
N ILE A 452 13.08 -25.86 25.36
CA ILE A 452 13.42 -25.39 24.00
C ILE A 452 12.72 -26.31 23.01
N TYR A 453 11.83 -25.76 22.20
CA TYR A 453 11.20 -26.49 21.10
C TYR A 453 12.13 -26.54 19.89
N ILE A 454 12.23 -27.70 19.25
CA ILE A 454 13.07 -27.93 18.08
C ILE A 454 12.27 -28.58 16.97
N GLN A 455 12.43 -28.03 15.76
CA GLN A 455 12.05 -28.69 14.53
C GLN A 455 13.30 -28.96 13.68
N THR A 456 13.48 -30.20 13.18
CA THR A 456 14.54 -30.50 12.21
C THR A 456 14.02 -31.18 10.95
N SER A 457 14.60 -30.83 9.80
CA SER A 457 14.30 -31.49 8.53
C SER A 457 15.46 -31.42 7.54
N GLY A 458 15.52 -32.37 6.61
CA GLY A 458 16.45 -32.33 5.48
C GLY A 458 16.74 -33.71 4.88
N PRO A 459 17.43 -33.79 3.73
CA PRO A 459 17.62 -35.05 2.99
C PRO A 459 18.76 -35.92 3.53
N THR A 460 18.53 -37.23 3.57
CA THR A 460 19.60 -38.23 3.63
C THR A 460 20.45 -38.16 2.36
N GLN A 461 21.75 -38.01 2.53
CA GLN A 461 22.72 -37.93 1.46
C GLN A 461 23.11 -39.33 0.96
N PRO A 462 23.67 -39.46 -0.26
CA PRO A 462 24.12 -40.75 -0.80
C PRO A 462 25.12 -41.51 0.08
N ASP A 463 25.85 -40.81 0.95
CA ASP A 463 26.80 -41.40 1.91
C ASP A 463 26.15 -41.94 3.20
N GLY A 464 24.81 -41.90 3.28
CA GLY A 464 24.03 -42.38 4.42
C GLY A 464 23.88 -41.39 5.58
N ARG A 465 24.59 -40.26 5.56
CA ARG A 465 24.41 -39.18 6.56
C ARG A 465 23.18 -38.36 6.23
N THR A 466 22.47 -37.88 7.24
CA THR A 466 21.32 -36.99 7.02
C THR A 466 21.64 -35.58 7.43
N LEU A 467 21.59 -34.65 6.46
CA LEU A 467 21.82 -33.24 6.71
C LEU A 467 20.51 -32.61 7.15
N LEU A 468 20.55 -31.97 8.31
CA LEU A 468 19.40 -31.37 8.95
C LEU A 468 19.54 -29.84 8.95
N ARG A 469 18.42 -29.16 8.78
CA ARG A 469 18.24 -27.78 9.22
C ARG A 469 17.54 -27.81 10.58
N GLY A 470 18.10 -27.11 11.57
CA GLY A 470 17.49 -26.94 12.88
C GLY A 470 16.79 -25.58 13.01
N VAL A 471 15.57 -25.58 13.56
CA VAL A 471 14.84 -24.38 13.96
C VAL A 471 14.50 -24.50 15.44
N PHE A 472 14.82 -23.46 16.21
CA PHE A 472 14.57 -23.40 17.65
C PHE A 472 13.47 -22.38 17.96
N GLN A 473 12.67 -22.68 18.99
CA GLN A 473 11.75 -21.72 19.60
C GLN A 473 11.88 -21.80 21.13
N VAL A 474 12.20 -20.68 21.75
CA VAL A 474 12.37 -20.56 23.20
C VAL A 474 11.81 -19.23 23.71
N GLY A 475 11.10 -19.27 24.83
CA GLY A 475 10.48 -18.09 25.46
C GLY A 475 11.29 -17.50 26.63
N HIS A 476 12.42 -18.11 26.99
CA HIS A 476 13.26 -17.67 28.12
C HIS A 476 14.36 -16.70 27.66
N PRO A 477 14.53 -15.53 28.30
CA PRO A 477 15.48 -14.48 27.86
C PRO A 477 16.93 -14.98 27.70
N ASP A 478 17.42 -15.81 28.62
CA ASP A 478 18.81 -16.30 28.60
C ASP A 478 19.14 -17.19 27.38
N TYR A 479 18.11 -17.76 26.75
CA TYR A 479 18.23 -18.62 25.58
C TYR A 479 17.66 -18.00 24.30
N GLU A 480 17.13 -16.77 24.36
CA GLU A 480 16.44 -16.10 23.25
C GLU A 480 17.30 -16.02 21.97
N TRP A 481 18.63 -15.97 22.14
CA TRP A 481 19.59 -15.98 21.03
C TRP A 481 19.40 -17.18 20.07
N LEU A 482 18.91 -18.33 20.55
CA LEU A 482 18.61 -19.51 19.73
C LEU A 482 17.48 -19.28 18.72
N ASN A 483 16.55 -18.36 18.97
CA ASN A 483 15.47 -18.04 18.02
C ASN A 483 16.01 -17.40 16.72
N TYR A 484 17.24 -16.89 16.75
CA TYR A 484 17.85 -16.12 15.67
C TYR A 484 19.05 -16.82 15.01
N VAL A 485 19.42 -18.05 15.42
CA VAL A 485 20.54 -18.77 14.80
C VAL A 485 20.11 -19.51 13.53
N LEU A 486 21.00 -19.54 12.55
CA LEU A 486 20.89 -20.46 11.40
C LEU A 486 21.62 -21.75 11.77
N ALA A 487 20.88 -22.83 12.06
CA ALA A 487 21.47 -24.08 12.47
C ALA A 487 21.42 -25.18 11.40
N VAL A 488 22.53 -25.88 11.26
CA VAL A 488 22.68 -27.07 10.42
C VAL A 488 23.17 -28.23 11.28
N GLY A 489 22.65 -29.42 11.04
CA GLY A 489 23.01 -30.61 11.80
C GLY A 489 23.32 -31.79 10.92
N VAL A 490 24.06 -32.74 11.48
CA VAL A 490 24.38 -34.01 10.83
C VAL A 490 23.85 -35.11 11.73
N LEU A 491 22.84 -35.83 11.26
CA LEU A 491 22.32 -37.01 11.92
C LEU A 491 23.12 -38.23 11.48
N GLN A 492 23.62 -38.94 12.48
CA GLN A 492 24.34 -40.19 12.36
C GLN A 492 23.50 -41.32 12.97
N ARG A 493 23.39 -42.43 12.24
CA ARG A 493 22.79 -43.65 12.77
C ARG A 493 23.89 -44.52 13.37
N PRO A 494 23.75 -44.99 14.62
CA PRO A 494 24.71 -45.90 15.23
C PRO A 494 24.78 -47.25 14.47
N PRO A 495 25.84 -48.07 14.69
CA PRO A 495 26.02 -49.36 14.03
C PRO A 495 24.80 -50.29 14.16
N ALA A 496 24.64 -51.21 13.20
CA ALA A 496 23.45 -52.07 13.04
C ALA A 496 23.04 -52.86 14.31
N GLU A 497 23.99 -53.14 15.21
CA GLU A 497 23.79 -53.82 16.50
C GLU A 497 22.87 -53.05 17.48
N SER A 498 22.66 -51.75 17.27
CA SER A 498 21.80 -50.89 18.10
C SER A 498 20.30 -50.97 17.78
N ASN A 499 19.94 -51.67 16.70
CA ASN A 499 18.57 -51.85 16.20
C ASN A 499 17.75 -50.55 16.03
N GLY A 500 18.42 -49.40 15.81
CA GLY A 500 17.76 -48.11 15.57
C GLY A 500 17.10 -47.46 16.80
N LYS A 501 17.45 -47.90 18.02
CA LYS A 501 16.84 -47.41 19.28
C LYS A 501 17.22 -45.99 19.68
N TYR A 502 18.25 -45.40 19.06
CA TYR A 502 18.63 -44.01 19.27
C TYR A 502 19.32 -43.45 18.03
N VAL A 503 19.37 -42.12 17.93
CA VAL A 503 20.12 -41.38 16.92
C VAL A 503 21.00 -40.33 17.57
N VAL A 504 22.13 -40.04 16.91
CA VAL A 504 23.05 -38.97 17.34
C VAL A 504 22.99 -37.85 16.32
N ILE A 505 22.74 -36.63 16.78
CA ILE A 505 22.72 -35.44 15.92
C ILE A 505 23.69 -34.43 16.49
N ASP A 506 24.68 -34.06 15.68
CA ASP A 506 25.52 -32.91 15.95
C ASP A 506 24.91 -31.69 15.29
N MET A 507 24.82 -30.57 16.00
CA MET A 507 24.21 -29.33 15.53
C MET A 507 25.20 -28.18 15.62
N TRP A 508 25.28 -27.38 14.57
CA TRP A 508 26.15 -26.21 14.47
C TRP A 508 25.34 -24.98 14.05
N GLN A 509 25.70 -23.81 14.56
CA GLN A 509 25.27 -22.54 13.99
C GLN A 509 26.20 -22.13 12.86
N VAL A 510 25.63 -21.59 11.80
CA VAL A 510 26.37 -21.01 10.68
C VAL A 510 26.62 -19.53 10.99
N ASN A 511 27.89 -19.18 11.17
CA ASN A 511 28.33 -17.82 11.42
C ASN A 511 28.74 -17.15 10.10
N ARG A 512 28.57 -15.82 10.02
CA ARG A 512 29.24 -15.03 8.98
C ARG A 512 30.74 -15.12 9.23
N GLY A 513 31.51 -15.53 8.23
CA GLY A 513 32.96 -15.69 8.36
C GLY A 513 33.60 -14.41 8.91
N SER A 514 34.19 -14.49 10.10
CA SER A 514 35.10 -13.49 10.64
C SER A 514 36.53 -13.85 10.25
N LEU A 515 37.34 -12.83 9.97
CA LEU A 515 38.80 -12.94 9.85
C LEU A 515 39.36 -13.71 11.05
N LEU A 516 40.06 -14.82 10.80
CA LEU A 516 40.82 -15.51 11.84
C LEU A 516 41.96 -14.61 12.29
N THR A 517 41.76 -13.97 13.43
CA THR A 517 42.81 -13.55 14.34
C THR A 517 43.46 -14.81 14.92
N SER A 518 44.65 -15.17 14.46
CA SER A 518 45.58 -15.97 15.27
C SER A 518 46.44 -14.99 16.07
N SER A 519 46.16 -14.85 17.36
CA SER A 519 47.05 -14.19 18.30
C SER A 519 48.31 -15.04 18.52
N PRO A 520 49.51 -14.43 18.52
CA PRO A 520 50.55 -14.82 19.47
C PRO A 520 50.62 -13.80 20.61
N GLU A 521 50.73 -14.33 21.80
CA GLU A 521 50.93 -13.66 23.08
C GLU A 521 51.99 -12.56 23.02
N TRP A 522 51.65 -11.29 23.21
CA TRP A 522 52.56 -10.27 23.76
C TRP A 522 51.76 -9.26 24.57
N GLY A 523 51.25 -9.72 25.72
CA GLY A 523 50.86 -8.84 26.81
C GLY A 523 52.07 -8.60 27.71
N ARG A 524 52.77 -7.48 27.50
CA ARG A 524 53.42 -6.62 28.51
C ARG A 524 54.41 -5.67 27.84
N ASN A 525 53.92 -4.49 27.46
CA ASN A 525 54.68 -3.24 27.58
C ASN A 525 53.71 -2.06 27.48
N GLU A 526 53.73 -1.18 28.48
CA GLU A 526 52.84 0.00 28.60
C GLU A 526 53.23 1.14 27.63
N GLU A 527 54.32 1.02 26.87
CA GLU A 527 54.71 2.03 25.88
C GLU A 527 53.92 1.93 24.56
N THR A 528 53.43 0.75 24.16
CA THR A 528 52.74 0.57 22.86
C THR A 528 51.31 1.11 22.86
N LYS A 529 50.67 1.24 24.03
CA LYS A 529 49.32 1.83 24.15
C LYS A 529 49.33 3.36 23.96
N HIS A 530 50.47 4.01 24.13
CA HIS A 530 50.59 5.46 24.05
C HIS A 530 50.67 5.99 22.61
N VAL A 531 51.20 5.19 21.67
CA VAL A 531 51.39 5.58 20.26
C VAL A 531 50.09 5.49 19.44
N ILE A 532 49.25 4.48 19.68
CA ILE A 532 48.02 4.25 18.89
C ILE A 532 46.94 5.30 19.17
N ARG A 533 46.94 5.92 20.37
CA ARG A 533 45.96 6.95 20.73
C ARG A 533 46.25 8.33 20.09
N ARG A 534 47.45 8.60 19.58
CA ARG A 534 47.79 9.90 18.94
C ARG A 534 47.48 9.98 17.43
N LEU A 535 47.21 8.87 16.73
CA LEU A 535 47.10 8.87 15.26
C LEU A 535 45.70 9.18 14.67
N PHE A 536 44.64 9.28 15.47
CA PHE A 536 43.27 9.44 14.95
C PHE A 536 42.46 10.61 15.54
N HIS A 537 43.10 11.70 15.96
CA HIS A 537 42.43 12.97 16.27
C HIS A 537 43.18 14.14 15.61
N GLY A 538 42.61 14.68 14.53
CA GLY A 538 43.08 15.88 13.84
C GLY A 538 42.12 16.30 12.74
N LYS A 539 41.31 17.33 13.03
CA LYS A 539 40.21 17.88 12.23
C LYS A 539 40.71 18.87 11.16
N HIS A 540 39.93 18.93 10.07
CA HIS A 540 39.62 20.07 9.18
C HIS A 540 40.73 20.78 8.38
N LEU A 541 40.45 20.94 7.07
CA LEU A 541 40.41 22.25 6.41
C LEU A 541 39.36 22.20 5.28
N CYS A 542 38.40 23.13 5.34
CA CYS A 542 37.39 23.41 4.32
C CYS A 542 38.04 24.12 3.12
N ASP A 543 37.47 23.99 1.92
CA ASP A 543 36.66 25.06 1.32
C ASP A 543 36.30 24.80 -0.15
N ASP A 544 35.21 25.47 -0.53
CA ASP A 544 34.37 25.31 -1.71
C ASP A 544 35.06 25.46 -3.07
N GLY A 545 34.62 24.61 -4.01
CA GLY A 545 34.97 24.69 -5.42
C GLY A 545 33.98 25.53 -6.23
N TYR A 546 34.41 26.71 -6.65
CA TYR A 546 34.04 27.27 -7.95
C TYR A 546 35.32 27.51 -8.76
N ILE A 547 35.18 27.38 -10.08
CA ILE A 547 36.07 27.85 -11.16
C ILE A 547 37.07 26.83 -11.74
N THR A 548 36.69 26.38 -12.95
CA THR A 548 37.49 25.94 -14.10
C THR A 548 38.35 24.69 -13.98
N MET A 549 37.79 23.57 -14.43
CA MET A 549 38.57 22.37 -14.75
C MET A 549 39.31 22.59 -16.08
N ASN A 550 40.62 22.68 -15.96
CA ASN A 550 41.57 22.90 -17.04
C ASN A 550 41.62 21.66 -17.95
N TRP A 551 41.07 21.77 -19.17
CA TRP A 551 40.98 20.72 -20.20
C TRP A 551 42.33 20.23 -20.76
N TRP A 552 43.46 20.67 -20.18
CA TRP A 552 44.80 20.40 -20.68
C TRP A 552 45.48 19.16 -20.07
N LEU A 553 45.02 18.69 -18.90
CA LEU A 553 45.63 17.54 -18.20
C LEU A 553 44.97 16.19 -18.54
N LEU A 554 43.68 16.20 -18.90
CA LEU A 554 42.98 15.03 -19.45
C LEU A 554 43.40 14.69 -20.89
N PHE A 555 43.93 15.67 -21.62
CA PHE A 555 44.45 15.48 -22.98
C PHE A 555 45.80 14.75 -23.00
N GLN A 556 46.63 14.92 -21.96
CA GLN A 556 47.93 14.24 -21.82
C GLN A 556 47.78 12.76 -21.37
N ILE A 557 46.74 12.42 -20.62
CA ILE A 557 46.46 11.04 -20.18
C ILE A 557 45.78 10.22 -21.30
N PHE A 558 45.03 10.86 -22.20
CA PHE A 558 44.48 10.22 -23.40
C PHE A 558 45.52 9.98 -24.51
N LEU A 559 46.70 10.58 -24.41
CA LEU A 559 47.79 10.48 -25.40
C LEU A 559 48.78 9.31 -25.15
N LEU A 560 48.65 8.57 -24.05
CA LEU A 560 49.49 7.40 -23.72
C LEU A 560 48.77 6.04 -23.81
N ALA A 561 47.47 6.02 -24.11
CA ALA A 561 46.68 4.78 -24.27
C ALA A 561 46.22 4.52 -25.72
N ARG A 562 46.88 5.14 -26.71
CA ARG A 562 46.63 4.93 -28.15
C ARG A 562 47.93 4.83 -28.95
N GLN A 563 48.74 3.81 -28.65
CA GLN A 563 49.80 3.33 -29.53
C GLN A 563 49.98 1.80 -29.39
N VAL A 564 49.02 1.02 -29.85
CA VAL A 564 49.26 -0.20 -30.66
C VAL A 564 48.00 -0.38 -31.53
N THR A 565 48.03 0.17 -32.73
CA THR A 565 47.36 -0.31 -33.95
C THR A 565 47.53 0.76 -35.03
N SER A 566 48.53 0.55 -35.87
CA SER A 566 48.83 1.25 -37.11
C SER A 566 49.29 0.16 -38.09
N LEU A 567 48.87 0.03 -39.34
CA LEU A 567 48.08 0.83 -40.27
C LEU A 567 47.68 -0.13 -41.47
N PRO A 568 46.91 0.32 -42.49
CA PRO A 568 45.95 -0.48 -43.26
C PRO A 568 46.28 -0.68 -44.76
N ASP A 569 45.28 -1.23 -45.47
CA ASP A 569 44.93 -1.21 -46.90
C ASP A 569 45.47 -2.32 -47.82
N ILE A 570 44.53 -3.07 -48.43
CA ILE A 570 44.37 -3.26 -49.90
C ILE A 570 43.06 -4.01 -50.22
N CYS A 571 42.40 -3.56 -51.29
CA CYS A 571 41.13 -4.00 -51.87
C CYS A 571 41.08 -5.42 -52.51
N SER A 572 39.84 -5.92 -52.57
CA SER A 572 39.19 -6.65 -53.70
C SER A 572 39.32 -8.18 -53.86
N GLN A 573 38.24 -8.73 -54.44
CA GLN A 573 38.05 -10.04 -55.11
C GLN A 573 37.84 -11.26 -54.19
N SER A 574 36.61 -11.78 -54.08
CA SER A 574 35.85 -12.66 -55.00
C SER A 574 36.31 -14.12 -54.99
N ASP A 575 35.34 -14.97 -54.68
CA ASP A 575 35.12 -16.31 -55.22
C ASP A 575 35.88 -17.55 -54.71
N THR A 576 35.05 -18.59 -54.57
CA THR A 576 35.26 -20.02 -54.84
C THR A 576 35.69 -21.02 -53.74
N MET A 577 34.68 -21.84 -53.43
CA MET A 577 34.65 -23.31 -53.53
C MET A 577 35.11 -24.23 -52.38
N ARG A 578 34.10 -25.03 -52.01
CA ARG A 578 34.04 -26.33 -51.33
C ARG A 578 34.92 -27.43 -51.97
N ALA A 579 35.02 -28.51 -51.18
CA ALA A 579 35.33 -29.90 -51.53
C ALA A 579 36.84 -30.22 -51.53
N ASN A 580 37.37 -31.37 -51.07
CA ASN A 580 36.88 -32.56 -50.38
C ASN A 580 38.10 -33.51 -50.20
N LEU A 581 38.01 -34.44 -49.23
CA LEU A 581 38.65 -35.78 -49.16
C LEU A 581 39.93 -36.01 -48.33
N SER A 582 39.68 -36.48 -47.09
CA SER A 582 39.97 -37.83 -46.58
C SER A 582 41.41 -38.39 -46.67
N THR A 583 42.07 -38.59 -45.53
CA THR A 583 42.16 -39.91 -44.83
C THR A 583 43.08 -39.88 -43.60
N LEU A 584 42.69 -40.69 -42.59
CA LEU A 584 43.47 -41.35 -41.51
C LEU A 584 43.69 -40.67 -40.14
N LEU A 585 42.99 -41.26 -39.15
CA LEU A 585 43.36 -41.56 -37.75
C LEU A 585 43.16 -40.49 -36.65
N LEU A 586 42.07 -40.69 -35.88
CA LEU A 586 41.85 -40.29 -34.48
C LEU A 586 42.72 -41.18 -33.53
N PRO A 587 43.06 -40.77 -32.29
CA PRO A 587 42.13 -40.13 -31.36
C PRO A 587 42.65 -39.00 -30.45
N SER A 588 41.69 -38.36 -29.79
CA SER A 588 41.78 -37.59 -28.53
C SER A 588 42.48 -36.22 -28.54
N LEU A 589 41.66 -35.16 -28.72
CA LEU A 589 41.62 -33.90 -27.95
C LEU A 589 41.00 -32.78 -28.81
N PHE A 590 39.68 -32.80 -29.07
CA PHE A 590 38.91 -31.58 -29.40
C PHE A 590 37.41 -31.91 -29.28
N SER A 591 36.93 -32.04 -28.04
CA SER A 591 35.51 -32.02 -27.71
C SER A 591 35.27 -30.79 -26.84
N GLY A 592 35.15 -29.61 -27.46
CA GLY A 592 35.05 -28.39 -26.66
C GLY A 592 34.76 -27.09 -27.41
N LEU A 593 34.23 -27.11 -28.64
CA LEU A 593 33.66 -25.90 -29.26
C LEU A 593 32.36 -26.26 -29.97
N GLY A 594 31.36 -26.55 -29.13
CA GLY A 594 29.96 -26.66 -29.48
C GLY A 594 29.13 -26.13 -28.32
N VAL A 595 29.51 -24.99 -27.73
CA VAL A 595 28.59 -24.26 -26.85
C VAL A 595 27.73 -23.41 -27.78
N CYS A 596 26.55 -23.94 -28.11
CA CYS A 596 25.46 -23.13 -28.63
C CYS A 596 25.31 -21.88 -27.75
N ALA A 597 25.19 -20.71 -28.38
CA ALA A 597 24.80 -19.49 -27.69
C ALA A 597 23.54 -19.79 -26.85
N LYS A 598 23.67 -19.74 -25.51
CA LYS A 598 22.52 -19.84 -24.61
C LYS A 598 21.68 -18.57 -24.78
N ASP A 599 20.38 -18.75 -24.99
CA ASP A 599 19.38 -17.70 -25.23
C ASP A 599 19.57 -16.44 -24.37
N ASP A 600 19.69 -15.30 -25.03
CA ASP A 600 19.81 -13.95 -24.43
C ASP A 600 18.66 -13.66 -23.45
N PHE A 601 17.47 -14.21 -23.68
CA PHE A 601 16.29 -14.01 -22.83
C PHE A 601 16.40 -14.71 -21.46
N SER A 602 16.81 -15.99 -21.44
CA SER A 602 16.96 -16.76 -20.19
C SER A 602 18.06 -16.16 -19.30
N ALA A 603 19.17 -15.72 -19.91
CA ALA A 603 20.25 -15.03 -19.22
C ALA A 603 19.78 -13.67 -18.63
N LYS A 604 19.02 -12.88 -19.39
CA LYS A 604 18.39 -11.63 -18.90
C LYS A 604 17.45 -11.87 -17.72
N CYS A 605 16.64 -12.94 -17.78
CA CYS A 605 15.75 -13.30 -16.69
C CYS A 605 16.52 -13.62 -15.40
N ALA A 606 17.55 -14.46 -15.48
CA ALA A 606 18.39 -14.80 -14.33
C ALA A 606 19.12 -13.57 -13.73
N ALA A 607 19.59 -12.66 -14.58
CA ALA A 607 20.26 -11.42 -14.16
C ALA A 607 19.30 -10.42 -13.48
N LEU A 608 17.99 -10.55 -13.69
CA LEU A 608 17.02 -9.61 -13.11
C LEU A 608 16.97 -9.70 -11.58
N LYS A 609 17.16 -10.88 -10.98
CA LYS A 609 17.16 -11.06 -9.51
C LYS A 609 18.17 -10.17 -8.80
N THR A 610 19.39 -10.09 -9.33
CA THR A 610 20.49 -9.32 -8.70
C THR A 610 20.42 -7.85 -9.06
N SER A 611 20.04 -7.54 -10.29
CA SER A 611 19.98 -6.17 -10.79
C SER A 611 18.77 -5.39 -10.27
N LEU A 612 17.61 -6.03 -10.06
CA LEU A 612 16.38 -5.38 -9.61
C LEU A 612 16.49 -4.98 -8.13
N LYS A 613 16.57 -3.67 -7.89
CA LYS A 613 16.57 -3.04 -6.57
C LYS A 613 15.43 -2.04 -6.54
N LEU A 614 14.38 -2.36 -5.80
CA LEU A 614 13.21 -1.52 -5.60
C LEU A 614 13.05 -1.27 -4.09
N PRO A 615 12.59 -0.07 -3.67
CA PRO A 615 12.38 0.22 -2.27
C PRO A 615 11.36 -0.75 -1.65
N ASN A 616 11.56 -1.13 -0.40
CA ASN A 616 10.67 -2.02 0.36
C ASN A 616 10.34 -3.37 -0.30
N THR A 617 11.13 -3.78 -1.28
CA THR A 617 10.86 -4.96 -2.11
C THR A 617 12.00 -5.96 -1.99
N THR A 618 11.66 -7.20 -1.69
CA THR A 618 12.59 -8.34 -1.69
C THR A 618 12.21 -9.28 -2.84
N VAL A 619 13.09 -9.42 -3.81
CA VAL A 619 12.91 -10.39 -4.91
C VAL A 619 13.26 -11.79 -4.41
N TRP A 620 12.27 -12.67 -4.33
CA TRP A 620 12.48 -14.05 -3.92
C TRP A 620 13.17 -14.85 -5.01
N PHE A 621 12.65 -14.80 -6.23
CA PHE A 621 13.27 -15.48 -7.37
C PHE A 621 12.88 -14.83 -8.70
N THR A 622 13.67 -15.16 -9.71
CA THR A 622 13.37 -14.94 -11.13
C THR A 622 13.50 -16.29 -11.81
N GLU A 623 12.46 -16.71 -12.50
CA GLU A 623 12.34 -18.03 -13.11
C GLU A 623 12.03 -17.85 -14.60
N HIS A 624 12.87 -18.46 -15.45
CA HIS A 624 12.57 -18.57 -16.87
C HIS A 624 11.59 -19.72 -17.07
N VAL A 625 10.48 -19.44 -17.76
CA VAL A 625 9.43 -20.41 -18.06
C VAL A 625 9.31 -20.51 -19.58
N ALA A 626 9.54 -21.70 -20.12
CA ALA A 626 9.37 -21.96 -21.54
C ALA A 626 7.87 -22.01 -21.93
N ALA A 627 7.57 -21.73 -23.20
CA ALA A 627 6.22 -21.86 -23.74
C ALA A 627 5.68 -23.28 -23.55
N GLY A 628 4.41 -23.41 -23.15
CA GLY A 628 3.77 -24.67 -22.77
C GLY A 628 4.14 -25.16 -21.36
N GLY A 629 4.95 -24.41 -20.61
CA GLY A 629 5.34 -24.74 -19.24
C GLY A 629 4.13 -24.74 -18.29
N ASN A 630 4.06 -25.76 -17.42
CA ASN A 630 3.07 -25.83 -16.35
C ASN A 630 3.69 -25.37 -15.03
N ILE A 631 3.31 -24.19 -14.57
CA ILE A 631 3.81 -23.59 -13.33
C ILE A 631 2.96 -24.11 -12.17
N THR A 632 3.59 -24.61 -11.11
CA THR A 632 2.91 -25.03 -9.88
C THR A 632 3.06 -23.96 -8.80
N PHE A 633 2.06 -23.84 -7.92
CA PHE A 633 2.02 -22.85 -6.83
C PHE A 633 1.96 -23.56 -5.47
N PRO A 634 3.06 -24.20 -5.02
CA PRO A 634 3.07 -24.92 -3.74
C PRO A 634 2.86 -24.00 -2.53
N ASP A 635 3.28 -22.73 -2.64
CA ASP A 635 3.16 -21.74 -1.58
C ASP A 635 1.78 -21.06 -1.53
N ASN A 636 0.91 -21.30 -2.50
CA ASN A 636 -0.47 -20.79 -2.45
C ASN A 636 -1.20 -21.39 -1.27
N HIS A 637 -1.94 -20.55 -0.54
CA HIS A 637 -2.81 -20.99 0.55
C HIS A 637 -3.74 -22.13 0.09
N PRO A 638 -4.05 -23.14 0.92
CA PRO A 638 -4.90 -24.28 0.54
C PRO A 638 -6.24 -23.89 -0.07
N THR A 639 -6.84 -22.77 0.36
CA THR A 639 -8.10 -22.28 -0.18
C THR A 639 -7.98 -21.48 -1.49
N CYS A 640 -6.78 -21.05 -1.88
CA CYS A 640 -6.55 -20.33 -3.14
C CYS A 640 -6.57 -21.27 -4.35
N THR A 641 -7.09 -20.75 -5.47
CA THR A 641 -7.08 -21.39 -6.79
C THR A 641 -6.48 -20.43 -7.83
N PRO A 642 -5.85 -20.93 -8.90
CA PRO A 642 -5.55 -22.34 -9.20
C PRO A 642 -4.31 -22.88 -8.45
N LYS A 643 -4.09 -24.20 -8.50
CA LYS A 643 -2.88 -24.87 -7.93
C LYS A 643 -1.72 -24.97 -8.92
N SER A 644 -2.04 -24.92 -10.20
CA SER A 644 -1.07 -24.86 -11.29
C SER A 644 -1.67 -24.09 -12.47
N GLN A 645 -0.82 -23.57 -13.34
CA GLN A 645 -1.25 -22.83 -14.53
C GLN A 645 -0.30 -23.10 -15.70
N VAL A 646 -0.87 -23.46 -16.85
CA VAL A 646 -0.14 -23.57 -18.11
C VAL A 646 -0.03 -22.20 -18.76
N VAL A 647 1.14 -21.90 -19.32
CA VAL A 647 1.42 -20.65 -20.04
C VAL A 647 1.78 -20.96 -21.48
N ASP A 648 1.17 -20.27 -22.44
CA ASP A 648 1.34 -20.58 -23.87
C ASP A 648 2.57 -19.91 -24.50
N VAL A 649 3.21 -19.00 -23.77
CA VAL A 649 4.34 -18.19 -24.23
C VAL A 649 5.56 -18.34 -23.31
N GLU A 650 6.75 -18.12 -23.85
CA GLU A 650 7.97 -18.03 -23.05
C GLU A 650 7.97 -16.72 -22.24
N LEU A 651 8.30 -16.79 -20.96
CA LEU A 651 8.34 -15.63 -20.08
C LEU A 651 9.40 -15.71 -18.97
N CYS A 652 9.69 -14.54 -18.39
CA CYS A 652 10.40 -14.41 -17.14
C CYS A 652 9.41 -14.13 -16.01
N ARG A 653 9.27 -15.06 -15.07
CA ARG A 653 8.45 -14.95 -13.87
C ARG A 653 9.28 -14.37 -12.74
N VAL A 654 8.79 -13.31 -12.09
CA VAL A 654 9.45 -12.63 -10.98
C VAL A 654 8.51 -12.64 -9.79
N ALA A 655 8.95 -13.20 -8.66
CA ALA A 655 8.16 -13.23 -7.43
C ALA A 655 8.82 -12.39 -6.34
N MET A 656 8.02 -11.58 -5.64
CA MET A 656 8.50 -10.56 -4.71
C MET A 656 7.63 -10.46 -3.46
N PHE A 657 8.30 -10.15 -2.35
CA PHE A 657 7.69 -9.61 -1.15
C PHE A 657 7.77 -8.08 -1.17
N VAL A 658 6.66 -7.40 -0.91
CA VAL A 658 6.62 -5.94 -0.84
C VAL A 658 6.07 -5.51 0.51
N LYS A 659 6.89 -4.82 1.32
CA LYS A 659 6.43 -4.27 2.60
C LYS A 659 5.62 -2.99 2.38
N THR A 660 4.35 -2.99 2.79
CA THR A 660 3.42 -1.86 2.65
C THR A 660 3.25 -1.08 3.94
N GLY A 661 3.46 -1.72 5.10
CA GLY A 661 3.42 -1.06 6.41
C GLY A 661 4.18 -1.83 7.49
N PRO A 662 4.05 -1.44 8.77
CA PRO A 662 4.70 -2.14 9.88
C PRO A 662 4.22 -3.60 10.04
N SER A 663 2.93 -3.84 9.83
CA SER A 663 2.23 -5.12 10.01
C SER A 663 1.50 -5.60 8.75
N SER A 664 1.87 -5.07 7.58
CA SER A 664 1.22 -5.35 6.30
C SER A 664 2.25 -5.50 5.18
N ASN A 665 1.95 -6.39 4.24
CA ASN A 665 2.83 -6.72 3.11
C ASN A 665 2.03 -7.36 1.98
N LEU A 666 2.64 -7.39 0.79
CA LEU A 666 2.10 -8.04 -0.40
C LEU A 666 3.05 -9.13 -0.88
N THR A 667 2.47 -10.17 -1.43
CA THR A 667 3.10 -11.01 -2.43
C THR A 667 2.73 -10.47 -3.81
N LEU A 668 3.73 -10.12 -4.61
CA LEU A 668 3.57 -9.60 -5.97
C LEU A 668 4.31 -10.50 -6.96
N GLU A 669 3.64 -10.89 -8.04
CA GLU A 669 4.29 -11.53 -9.18
C GLU A 669 4.23 -10.65 -10.43
N ALA A 670 5.30 -10.70 -11.22
CA ALA A 670 5.39 -10.08 -12.53
C ALA A 670 5.82 -11.11 -13.58
N TRP A 671 5.01 -11.28 -14.62
CA TRP A 671 5.19 -12.23 -15.70
C TRP A 671 5.52 -11.46 -16.98
N LEU A 672 6.78 -11.56 -17.41
CA LEU A 672 7.37 -10.74 -18.47
C LEU A 672 7.61 -11.62 -19.70
N PRO A 673 6.71 -11.64 -20.70
CA PRO A 673 6.85 -12.50 -21.88
C PRO A 673 8.03 -12.08 -22.77
N SER A 674 8.61 -13.02 -23.50
CA SER A 674 9.66 -12.73 -24.49
C SER A 674 9.09 -12.01 -25.71
N ASN A 675 7.87 -12.35 -26.14
CA ASN A 675 7.11 -11.69 -27.21
C ASN A 675 6.35 -10.44 -26.73
N TRP A 676 7.02 -9.56 -25.98
CA TRP A 676 6.37 -8.40 -25.38
C TRP A 676 5.90 -7.37 -26.42
N THR A 677 4.62 -7.04 -26.38
CA THR A 677 3.96 -6.09 -27.29
C THR A 677 4.24 -4.61 -26.95
N GLY A 678 4.88 -4.34 -25.81
CA GLY A 678 5.01 -2.99 -25.25
C GLY A 678 3.95 -2.64 -24.21
N ARG A 679 2.90 -3.46 -24.06
CA ARG A 679 1.78 -3.19 -23.15
C ARG A 679 2.04 -3.72 -21.74
N PHE A 680 1.54 -2.99 -20.75
CA PHE A 680 1.51 -3.40 -19.34
C PHE A 680 0.09 -3.80 -18.93
N LEU A 681 -0.06 -4.83 -18.09
CA LEU A 681 -1.35 -5.26 -17.55
C LEU A 681 -1.25 -5.52 -16.04
N SER A 682 -2.25 -5.11 -15.29
CA SER A 682 -2.46 -5.52 -13.89
C SER A 682 -3.74 -6.34 -13.78
N THR A 683 -3.71 -7.41 -12.96
CA THR A 683 -4.88 -8.22 -12.62
C THR A 683 -5.45 -7.86 -11.26
N GLY A 684 -6.69 -8.28 -10.99
CA GLY A 684 -7.34 -8.15 -9.68
C GLY A 684 -7.36 -9.43 -8.84
N ASN A 685 -8.26 -9.43 -7.85
CA ASN A 685 -8.56 -10.55 -6.94
C ASN A 685 -10.07 -10.91 -6.98
N GLY A 686 -10.51 -11.85 -6.14
CA GLY A 686 -11.91 -12.29 -6.05
C GLY A 686 -12.34 -12.58 -4.61
N GLY A 687 -13.60 -12.29 -4.26
CA GLY A 687 -14.11 -12.42 -2.90
C GLY A 687 -13.30 -11.60 -1.88
N MET A 688 -13.18 -12.13 -0.65
CA MET A 688 -12.30 -11.58 0.39
C MET A 688 -10.85 -12.05 0.25
N ALA A 689 -10.50 -12.67 -0.88
CA ALA A 689 -9.31 -13.48 -0.96
C ALA A 689 -8.03 -12.66 -1.19
N GLY A 690 -6.98 -13.08 -0.49
CA GLY A 690 -5.60 -12.77 -0.78
C GLY A 690 -4.98 -13.82 -1.69
N CYS A 691 -5.57 -14.03 -2.87
CA CYS A 691 -5.12 -15.01 -3.86
C CYS A 691 -4.79 -14.31 -5.18
N ILE A 692 -3.57 -14.52 -5.69
CA ILE A 692 -3.20 -14.07 -7.03
C ILE A 692 -3.98 -14.88 -8.06
N GLN A 693 -4.68 -14.21 -8.98
CA GLN A 693 -5.43 -14.87 -10.05
C GLN A 693 -4.50 -15.29 -11.19
N TYR A 694 -3.73 -16.35 -10.98
CA TYR A 694 -2.73 -16.82 -11.95
C TYR A 694 -3.31 -17.16 -13.33
N GLY A 695 -4.58 -17.57 -13.41
CA GLY A 695 -5.27 -17.75 -14.69
C GLY A 695 -5.35 -16.47 -15.50
N ASP A 696 -5.63 -15.33 -14.86
CA ASP A 696 -5.72 -14.02 -15.50
C ASP A 696 -4.32 -13.45 -15.79
N VAL A 697 -3.34 -13.73 -14.91
CA VAL A 697 -1.93 -13.38 -15.17
C VAL A 697 -1.42 -14.10 -16.41
N ALA A 698 -1.70 -15.40 -16.54
CA ALA A 698 -1.39 -16.19 -17.72
C ALA A 698 -2.15 -15.68 -18.95
N TYR A 699 -3.43 -15.36 -18.81
CA TYR A 699 -4.25 -14.80 -19.89
C TYR A 699 -3.61 -13.54 -20.50
N GLY A 700 -3.22 -12.59 -19.65
CA GLY A 700 -2.53 -11.37 -20.07
C GLY A 700 -1.18 -11.67 -20.73
N ALA A 701 -0.35 -12.51 -20.09
CA ALA A 701 0.95 -12.89 -20.62
C ALA A 701 0.83 -13.55 -22.01
N ASN A 702 -0.17 -14.41 -22.23
CA ASN A 702 -0.42 -15.07 -23.51
C ASN A 702 -0.77 -14.10 -24.64
N PHE A 703 -1.29 -12.90 -24.33
CA PHE A 703 -1.49 -11.81 -25.30
C PHE A 703 -0.27 -10.86 -25.40
N GLY A 704 0.87 -11.23 -24.81
CA GLY A 704 2.12 -10.49 -24.88
C GLY A 704 2.17 -9.25 -23.99
N PHE A 705 1.40 -9.21 -22.90
CA PHE A 705 1.47 -8.17 -21.88
C PHE A 705 2.51 -8.49 -20.82
N ALA A 706 3.24 -7.46 -20.37
CA ALA A 706 3.95 -7.53 -19.10
C ALA A 706 2.91 -7.47 -17.97
N THR A 707 2.60 -8.62 -17.36
CA THR A 707 1.42 -8.79 -16.51
C THR A 707 1.82 -8.92 -15.05
N VAL A 708 1.11 -8.24 -14.14
CA VAL A 708 1.33 -8.37 -12.70
C VAL A 708 0.07 -8.78 -11.95
N GLY A 709 0.24 -9.46 -10.82
CA GLY A 709 -0.84 -9.80 -9.89
C GLY A 709 -0.33 -9.85 -8.46
N ALA A 710 -1.12 -9.32 -7.52
CA ALA A 710 -0.79 -9.27 -6.10
C ALA A 710 -1.81 -10.06 -5.26
N ASN A 711 -1.42 -10.46 -4.05
CA ASN A 711 -2.25 -11.22 -3.12
C ASN A 711 -3.15 -10.33 -2.24
N ASN A 712 -3.44 -9.09 -2.62
CA ASN A 712 -4.38 -8.23 -1.91
C ASN A 712 -4.05 -7.88 -0.43
N GLY A 713 -2.85 -8.21 0.07
CA GLY A 713 -2.41 -7.86 1.44
C GLY A 713 -2.39 -9.02 2.44
N HIS A 714 -2.87 -10.21 2.06
CA HIS A 714 -2.92 -11.39 2.92
C HIS A 714 -2.94 -12.68 2.07
N ASN A 715 -3.06 -13.86 2.69
CA ASN A 715 -3.09 -15.13 1.96
C ASN A 715 -4.34 -15.94 2.32
N GLY A 716 -4.97 -16.54 1.31
CA GLY A 716 -6.18 -17.35 1.50
C GLY A 716 -7.47 -16.57 1.28
N THR A 717 -8.60 -17.23 1.53
CA THR A 717 -9.93 -16.71 1.18
C THR A 717 -10.67 -16.05 2.34
N SER A 718 -10.16 -16.24 3.57
CA SER A 718 -10.73 -15.64 4.78
C SER A 718 -10.23 -14.21 4.94
N ALA A 719 -11.06 -13.35 5.55
CA ALA A 719 -10.70 -12.00 5.95
C ALA A 719 -10.12 -11.92 7.37
N VAL A 720 -9.79 -13.05 8.03
CA VAL A 720 -9.31 -13.06 9.42
C VAL A 720 -8.06 -12.20 9.63
N ASP A 721 -7.17 -12.10 8.64
CA ASP A 721 -5.96 -11.27 8.70
C ASP A 721 -6.26 -9.76 8.74
N MET A 722 -7.50 -9.35 8.47
CA MET A 722 -7.97 -7.97 8.62
C MET A 722 -8.27 -7.61 10.07
N PHE A 723 -8.50 -8.60 10.94
CA PHE A 723 -8.91 -8.38 12.33
C PHE A 723 -7.82 -7.62 13.11
N HIS A 724 -8.18 -6.45 13.63
CA HIS A 724 -7.27 -5.50 14.28
C HIS A 724 -6.04 -5.10 13.45
N ASN A 725 -6.09 -5.24 12.11
CA ASN A 725 -4.98 -4.91 11.21
C ASN A 725 -5.43 -4.01 10.05
N SER A 726 -5.56 -2.71 10.35
CA SER A 726 -5.91 -1.69 9.36
C SER A 726 -4.98 -1.65 8.13
N GLY A 727 -3.72 -2.08 8.26
CA GLY A 727 -2.79 -2.12 7.13
C GLY A 727 -3.15 -3.17 6.08
N VAL A 728 -3.64 -4.34 6.50
CA VAL A 728 -4.13 -5.39 5.59
C VAL A 728 -5.45 -4.97 4.96
N VAL A 729 -6.34 -4.31 5.72
CA VAL A 729 -7.56 -3.71 5.17
C VAL A 729 -7.21 -2.67 4.10
N GLU A 730 -6.25 -1.78 4.35
CA GLU A 730 -5.82 -0.77 3.38
C GLU A 730 -5.26 -1.37 2.08
N ASP A 731 -4.47 -2.45 2.20
CA ASP A 731 -3.95 -3.21 1.08
C ASP A 731 -5.08 -3.83 0.25
N TYR A 732 -6.07 -4.45 0.90
CA TYR A 732 -7.25 -5.04 0.27
C TYR A 732 -8.11 -3.99 -0.46
N VAL A 733 -8.27 -2.80 0.16
CA VAL A 733 -9.16 -1.76 -0.37
C VAL A 733 -8.59 -1.11 -1.63
N TYR A 734 -7.32 -0.72 -1.61
CA TYR A 734 -6.71 -0.05 -2.77
C TYR A 734 -5.20 -0.29 -2.92
N ARG A 735 -4.45 -0.37 -1.81
CA ARG A 735 -3.00 -0.18 -1.88
C ARG A 735 -2.28 -1.33 -2.55
N SER A 736 -2.83 -2.54 -2.54
CA SER A 736 -2.21 -3.72 -3.18
C SER A 736 -2.11 -3.58 -4.70
N VAL A 737 -3.22 -3.27 -5.37
CA VAL A 737 -3.28 -3.14 -6.84
C VAL A 737 -2.46 -1.93 -7.30
N HIS A 738 -2.61 -0.79 -6.63
CA HIS A 738 -1.83 0.42 -6.93
C HIS A 738 -0.31 0.16 -6.80
N THR A 739 0.13 -0.45 -5.68
CA THR A 739 1.54 -0.76 -5.45
C THR A 739 2.07 -1.74 -6.50
N GLY A 740 1.30 -2.80 -6.81
CA GLY A 740 1.65 -3.76 -7.86
C GLY A 740 1.81 -3.10 -9.22
N THR A 741 0.95 -2.14 -9.55
CA THR A 741 0.99 -1.37 -10.79
C THR A 741 2.25 -0.49 -10.88
N VAL A 742 2.52 0.29 -9.83
CA VAL A 742 3.70 1.17 -9.76
C VAL A 742 5.00 0.38 -9.88
N LEU A 743 5.14 -0.72 -9.13
CA LEU A 743 6.33 -1.56 -9.16
C LEU A 743 6.43 -2.35 -10.46
N GLY A 744 5.32 -2.92 -10.94
CA GLY A 744 5.25 -3.65 -12.20
C GLY A 744 5.73 -2.84 -13.39
N LYS A 745 5.30 -1.58 -13.50
CA LYS A 745 5.77 -0.65 -14.54
C LYS A 745 7.28 -0.39 -14.47
N GLN A 746 7.85 -0.30 -13.27
CA GLN A 746 9.30 -0.12 -13.08
C GLN A 746 10.07 -1.39 -13.48
N ILE A 747 9.55 -2.56 -13.13
CA ILE A 747 10.13 -3.87 -13.47
C ILE A 747 10.14 -4.05 -14.98
N ALA A 748 8.99 -3.84 -15.65
CA ALA A 748 8.89 -3.94 -17.10
C ALA A 748 9.86 -2.96 -17.79
N LYS A 749 9.93 -1.70 -17.33
CA LYS A 749 10.88 -0.71 -17.87
C LYS A 749 12.33 -1.18 -17.75
N LYS A 750 12.70 -1.75 -16.60
CA LYS A 750 14.05 -2.21 -16.33
C LYS A 750 14.42 -3.46 -17.13
N PHE A 751 13.51 -4.41 -17.23
CA PHE A 751 13.75 -5.68 -17.93
C PHE A 751 13.85 -5.51 -19.44
N TYR A 752 12.92 -4.76 -20.05
CA TYR A 752 12.90 -4.56 -21.50
C TYR A 752 13.74 -3.37 -21.99
N GLY A 753 14.32 -2.58 -21.07
CA GLY A 753 15.11 -1.40 -21.40
C GLY A 753 14.31 -0.23 -21.99
N LYS A 754 12.97 -0.32 -22.05
CA LYS A 754 12.07 0.72 -22.58
C LYS A 754 10.77 0.78 -21.77
N LYS A 755 10.17 1.98 -21.67
CA LYS A 755 8.88 2.17 -20.98
C LYS A 755 7.77 1.45 -21.76
N HIS A 756 6.76 0.94 -21.05
CA HIS A 756 5.53 0.46 -21.68
C HIS A 756 4.86 1.58 -22.50
N THR A 757 4.16 1.20 -23.56
CA THR A 757 3.42 2.13 -24.43
C THR A 757 2.09 2.53 -23.82
N LYS A 758 1.32 1.55 -23.33
CA LYS A 758 0.00 1.70 -22.71
C LYS A 758 -0.14 0.77 -21.50
N SER A 759 -0.96 1.18 -20.54
CA SER A 759 -1.22 0.47 -19.29
C SER A 759 -2.68 0.03 -19.21
N TYR A 760 -2.92 -1.25 -18.90
CA TYR A 760 -4.24 -1.85 -18.86
C TYR A 760 -4.54 -2.52 -17.52
N TYR A 761 -5.83 -2.60 -17.19
CA TYR A 761 -6.33 -3.37 -16.05
C TYR A 761 -7.38 -4.38 -16.51
N LEU A 762 -7.35 -5.58 -15.93
CA LEU A 762 -8.36 -6.61 -16.13
C LEU A 762 -8.74 -7.25 -14.79
N GLY A 763 -10.03 -7.18 -14.43
CA GLY A 763 -10.51 -7.81 -13.21
C GLY A 763 -12.02 -8.01 -13.21
N CYS A 764 -12.48 -8.99 -12.44
CA CYS A 764 -13.90 -9.28 -12.26
C CYS A 764 -14.23 -9.54 -10.77
N SER A 765 -15.48 -9.34 -10.34
CA SER A 765 -15.90 -9.46 -8.93
C SER A 765 -15.22 -8.40 -8.05
N THR A 766 -14.48 -8.81 -7.02
CA THR A 766 -13.57 -7.92 -6.27
C THR A 766 -12.58 -7.21 -7.20
N GLY A 767 -12.09 -7.88 -8.25
CA GLY A 767 -11.29 -7.25 -9.31
C GLY A 767 -12.05 -6.19 -10.10
N GLY A 768 -13.36 -6.37 -10.31
CA GLY A 768 -14.19 -5.31 -10.89
C GLY A 768 -14.25 -4.07 -10.00
N ARG A 769 -14.41 -4.27 -8.67
CA ARG A 769 -14.32 -3.16 -7.69
C ARG A 769 -12.96 -2.50 -7.72
N GLN A 770 -11.87 -3.27 -7.72
CA GLN A 770 -10.51 -2.75 -7.77
C GLN A 770 -10.27 -1.94 -9.05
N GLY A 771 -10.73 -2.39 -10.22
CA GLY A 771 -10.67 -1.60 -11.46
C GLY A 771 -11.42 -0.27 -11.36
N TRP A 772 -12.59 -0.25 -10.72
CA TRP A 772 -13.32 1.00 -10.44
C TRP A 772 -12.62 1.89 -9.42
N LYS A 773 -11.98 1.30 -8.40
CA LYS A 773 -11.18 2.04 -7.41
C LYS A 773 -10.01 2.75 -8.10
N GLU A 774 -9.34 2.08 -9.04
CA GLU A 774 -8.29 2.67 -9.86
C GLU A 774 -8.82 3.82 -10.73
N ALA A 775 -9.99 3.64 -11.38
CA ALA A 775 -10.60 4.71 -12.18
C ALA A 775 -10.96 5.96 -11.35
N GLN A 776 -11.45 5.77 -10.12
CA GLN A 776 -11.90 6.84 -9.23
C GLN A 776 -10.73 7.55 -8.53
N ASP A 777 -9.84 6.78 -7.89
CA ASP A 777 -8.83 7.31 -6.96
C ASP A 777 -7.42 7.40 -7.57
N PHE A 778 -7.09 6.56 -8.56
CA PHE A 778 -5.78 6.45 -9.19
C PHE A 778 -5.86 6.53 -10.73
N PRO A 779 -6.46 7.60 -11.29
CA PRO A 779 -6.79 7.65 -12.71
C PRO A 779 -5.56 7.52 -13.63
N ASP A 780 -4.36 7.85 -13.13
CA ASP A 780 -3.11 7.78 -13.90
C ASP A 780 -2.50 6.39 -14.05
N ASP A 781 -3.04 5.40 -13.35
CA ASP A 781 -2.50 4.05 -13.38
C ASP A 781 -2.84 3.30 -14.67
N PHE A 782 -3.98 3.57 -15.30
CA PHE A 782 -4.42 2.84 -16.48
C PHE A 782 -4.99 3.73 -17.58
N ASP A 783 -4.64 3.38 -18.82
CA ASP A 783 -5.21 3.96 -20.03
C ASP A 783 -6.48 3.21 -20.45
N GLY A 784 -6.55 1.89 -20.17
CA GLY A 784 -7.70 1.04 -20.44
C GLY A 784 -8.04 0.13 -19.26
N ILE A 785 -9.31 0.11 -18.84
CA ILE A 785 -9.80 -0.74 -17.74
C ILE A 785 -10.91 -1.65 -18.25
N VAL A 786 -10.85 -2.94 -17.92
CA VAL A 786 -11.96 -3.89 -18.05
C VAL A 786 -12.41 -4.30 -16.64
N ALA A 787 -13.61 -3.88 -16.25
CA ALA A 787 -14.17 -4.13 -14.92
C ALA A 787 -15.46 -4.97 -15.04
N GLY A 788 -15.37 -6.25 -14.69
CA GLY A 788 -16.49 -7.19 -14.75
C GLY A 788 -17.19 -7.41 -13.41
N ALA A 789 -18.52 -7.55 -13.43
CA ALA A 789 -19.37 -7.85 -12.27
C ALA A 789 -18.88 -7.20 -10.96
N PRO A 790 -18.77 -5.86 -10.88
CA PRO A 790 -17.97 -5.23 -9.84
C PRO A 790 -18.58 -5.31 -8.44
N ALA A 791 -17.79 -5.69 -7.44
CA ALA A 791 -18.14 -5.64 -6.02
C ALA A 791 -18.11 -4.21 -5.44
N MET A 792 -18.56 -3.22 -6.20
CA MET A 792 -18.68 -1.83 -5.78
C MET A 792 -19.99 -1.60 -5.01
N ARG A 793 -20.08 -0.48 -4.29
CA ARG A 793 -21.01 -0.32 -3.17
C ARG A 793 -20.78 -1.41 -2.12
N PHE A 794 -19.52 -1.61 -1.78
CA PHE A 794 -19.05 -2.83 -1.13
C PHE A 794 -19.72 -3.08 0.23
N ASN A 795 -19.91 -2.07 1.08
CA ASN A 795 -20.60 -2.28 2.35
C ASN A 795 -22.09 -2.56 2.13
N GLY A 796 -22.71 -1.91 1.14
CA GLY A 796 -24.07 -2.25 0.70
C GLY A 796 -24.19 -3.70 0.21
N LEU A 797 -23.20 -4.20 -0.54
CA LEU A 797 -23.12 -5.58 -1.02
C LEU A 797 -22.98 -6.56 0.15
N GLN A 798 -22.05 -6.33 1.09
CA GLN A 798 -21.90 -7.22 2.26
C GLN A 798 -23.16 -7.22 3.13
N SER A 799 -23.80 -6.05 3.30
CA SER A 799 -25.10 -5.92 3.96
C SER A 799 -26.19 -6.72 3.24
N ARG A 800 -26.25 -6.64 1.90
CA ARG A 800 -27.19 -7.41 1.09
C ARG A 800 -26.97 -8.90 1.25
N SER A 801 -25.74 -9.36 1.07
CA SER A 801 -25.42 -10.78 1.15
C SER A 801 -25.71 -11.35 2.55
N GLY A 802 -25.39 -10.61 3.61
CA GLY A 802 -25.73 -11.00 4.98
C GLY A 802 -27.25 -11.01 5.24
N SER A 803 -27.99 -10.04 4.68
CA SER A 803 -29.45 -9.93 4.89
C SER A 803 -30.24 -11.14 4.41
N PHE A 804 -29.73 -11.90 3.43
CA PHE A 804 -30.40 -13.11 2.96
C PHE A 804 -30.58 -14.14 4.06
N TRP A 805 -29.58 -14.30 4.92
CA TRP A 805 -29.67 -15.22 6.05
C TRP A 805 -30.77 -14.80 7.04
N GLY A 806 -30.85 -13.50 7.36
CA GLY A 806 -31.94 -12.96 8.18
C GLY A 806 -33.33 -13.07 7.53
N ILE A 807 -33.40 -13.12 6.20
CA ILE A 807 -34.65 -13.28 5.44
C ILE A 807 -35.10 -14.73 5.37
N THR A 808 -34.19 -15.67 5.05
CA THR A 808 -34.53 -17.09 4.88
C THR A 808 -34.59 -17.82 6.21
N GLY A 809 -33.72 -17.47 7.15
CA GLY A 809 -33.44 -18.28 8.34
C GLY A 809 -32.78 -19.63 8.00
N PRO A 810 -32.43 -20.42 9.04
CA PRO A 810 -31.80 -21.71 8.89
C PRO A 810 -32.75 -22.77 8.29
N PRO A 811 -32.22 -23.88 7.76
CA PRO A 811 -33.02 -25.02 7.32
C PRO A 811 -34.02 -25.46 8.41
N GLY A 812 -35.28 -25.64 8.03
CA GLY A 812 -36.39 -25.97 8.92
C GLY A 812 -37.21 -24.78 9.42
N ALA A 813 -36.73 -23.54 9.26
CA ALA A 813 -37.54 -22.36 9.51
C ALA A 813 -38.68 -22.24 8.47
N PRO A 814 -39.86 -21.72 8.83
CA PRO A 814 -40.99 -21.58 7.88
C PRO A 814 -40.73 -20.56 6.75
N THR A 815 -39.72 -19.71 6.92
CA THR A 815 -39.23 -18.75 5.93
C THR A 815 -38.22 -19.35 4.94
N HIS A 816 -37.65 -20.52 5.26
CA HIS A 816 -36.57 -21.13 4.48
C HIS A 816 -37.10 -21.79 3.21
N LEU A 817 -36.31 -21.72 2.13
CA LEU A 817 -36.56 -22.44 0.89
C LEU A 817 -35.35 -23.33 0.59
N SER A 818 -35.63 -24.61 0.37
CA SER A 818 -34.67 -25.61 -0.08
C SER A 818 -34.18 -25.32 -1.51
N PRO A 819 -33.04 -25.92 -1.93
CA PRO A 819 -32.57 -25.80 -3.32
C PRO A 819 -33.61 -26.24 -4.37
N ALA A 820 -34.44 -27.25 -4.05
CA ALA A 820 -35.51 -27.70 -4.94
C ALA A 820 -36.62 -26.66 -5.11
N GLU A 821 -37.00 -25.98 -4.02
CA GLU A 821 -37.98 -24.91 -4.04
C GLU A 821 -37.44 -23.67 -4.79
N TRP A 822 -36.17 -23.31 -4.61
CA TRP A 822 -35.54 -22.25 -5.40
C TRP A 822 -35.47 -22.59 -6.90
N ASN A 823 -35.22 -23.85 -7.26
CA ASN A 823 -35.30 -24.29 -8.65
C ASN A 823 -36.73 -24.19 -9.21
N MET A 824 -37.75 -24.49 -8.41
CA MET A 824 -39.15 -24.29 -8.77
C MET A 824 -39.46 -22.80 -8.99
N VAL A 825 -38.98 -21.92 -8.12
CA VAL A 825 -39.07 -20.46 -8.30
C VAL A 825 -38.41 -20.04 -9.60
N HIS A 826 -37.19 -20.49 -9.88
CA HIS A 826 -36.47 -20.15 -11.12
C HIS A 826 -37.24 -20.58 -12.38
N LYS A 827 -37.76 -21.81 -12.42
CA LYS A 827 -38.62 -22.27 -13.54
C LYS A 827 -39.88 -21.42 -13.70
N ASN A 828 -40.47 -20.96 -12.60
CA ASN A 828 -41.63 -20.10 -12.65
C ASN A 828 -41.28 -18.68 -13.11
N VAL A 829 -40.11 -18.15 -12.73
CA VAL A 829 -39.57 -16.89 -13.26
C VAL A 829 -39.46 -16.98 -14.79
N LEU A 830 -38.84 -18.04 -15.34
CA LEU A 830 -38.75 -18.21 -16.79
C LEU A 830 -40.14 -18.28 -17.45
N THR A 831 -41.10 -18.96 -16.82
CA THR A 831 -42.50 -19.02 -17.31
C THR A 831 -43.19 -17.64 -17.35
N GLN A 832 -42.82 -16.74 -16.45
CA GLN A 832 -43.37 -15.38 -16.39
C GLN A 832 -42.60 -14.39 -17.27
N CYS A 833 -41.29 -14.56 -17.45
CA CYS A 833 -40.39 -13.49 -17.91
C CYS A 833 -39.52 -13.79 -19.13
N ASP A 834 -39.32 -15.04 -19.55
CA ASP A 834 -38.48 -15.41 -20.70
C ASP A 834 -39.17 -14.98 -22.02
N GLU A 835 -39.88 -15.91 -22.66
CA GLU A 835 -40.57 -15.70 -23.95
C GLU A 835 -41.51 -14.48 -23.97
N LYS A 836 -42.14 -14.13 -22.84
CA LYS A 836 -43.11 -13.03 -22.78
C LYS A 836 -42.48 -11.64 -22.92
N LEU A 837 -41.21 -11.46 -22.52
CA LEU A 837 -40.59 -10.13 -22.43
C LEU A 837 -39.61 -9.84 -23.56
N ASP A 838 -38.85 -10.85 -24.00
CA ASP A 838 -37.89 -10.73 -25.09
C ASP A 838 -38.33 -11.45 -26.39
N GLY A 839 -39.36 -12.29 -26.31
CA GLY A 839 -39.95 -12.99 -27.46
C GLY A 839 -39.28 -14.34 -27.77
N VAL A 840 -38.33 -14.80 -26.95
CA VAL A 840 -37.58 -16.03 -27.19
C VAL A 840 -37.68 -16.95 -25.98
N LYS A 841 -37.95 -18.23 -26.22
CA LYS A 841 -37.95 -19.26 -25.17
C LYS A 841 -36.62 -19.99 -25.13
N ASP A 842 -35.56 -19.33 -24.70
CA ASP A 842 -34.20 -19.88 -24.62
C ASP A 842 -33.73 -20.11 -23.16
N GLY A 843 -34.58 -19.80 -22.17
CA GLY A 843 -34.24 -19.92 -20.76
C GLY A 843 -33.37 -18.76 -20.26
N VAL A 844 -33.32 -17.66 -21.00
CA VAL A 844 -32.52 -16.47 -20.70
C VAL A 844 -33.42 -15.24 -20.71
N VAL A 845 -33.57 -14.60 -19.55
CA VAL A 845 -34.21 -13.29 -19.47
C VAL A 845 -33.25 -12.24 -20.03
N GLU A 846 -33.51 -11.74 -21.25
CA GLU A 846 -32.58 -10.85 -21.97
C GLU A 846 -32.46 -9.46 -21.30
N ASP A 847 -33.52 -9.00 -20.62
CA ASP A 847 -33.51 -7.78 -19.80
C ASP A 847 -34.34 -7.95 -18.51
N PRO A 848 -33.70 -8.30 -17.37
CA PRO A 848 -34.39 -8.51 -16.10
C PRO A 848 -35.12 -7.29 -15.53
N ASN A 849 -34.85 -6.08 -16.04
CA ASN A 849 -35.55 -4.86 -15.61
C ASN A 849 -37.04 -4.91 -15.94
N LEU A 850 -37.41 -5.65 -16.98
CA LEU A 850 -38.80 -5.83 -17.40
C LEU A 850 -39.52 -6.93 -16.60
N CYS A 851 -38.77 -7.77 -15.87
CA CYS A 851 -39.32 -8.88 -15.13
C CYS A 851 -39.82 -8.45 -13.75
N GLU A 852 -41.12 -8.21 -13.66
CA GLU A 852 -41.86 -8.04 -12.41
C GLU A 852 -42.44 -9.38 -11.94
N TYR A 853 -41.57 -10.25 -11.43
CA TYR A 853 -41.96 -11.60 -11.01
C TYR A 853 -42.99 -11.61 -9.85
N ARG A 854 -44.01 -12.48 -9.97
CA ARG A 854 -45.07 -12.67 -8.97
C ARG A 854 -45.04 -14.08 -8.40
N PRO A 855 -44.44 -14.31 -7.22
CA PRO A 855 -44.32 -15.65 -6.65
C PRO A 855 -45.66 -16.29 -6.26
N GLU A 856 -46.75 -15.52 -6.08
CA GLU A 856 -48.07 -16.05 -5.68
C GLU A 856 -48.62 -17.10 -6.64
N ALA A 857 -48.14 -17.13 -7.88
CA ALA A 857 -48.46 -18.19 -8.84
C ALA A 857 -48.10 -19.59 -8.33
N LEU A 858 -47.20 -19.70 -7.34
CA LEU A 858 -46.76 -20.95 -6.72
C LEU A 858 -47.42 -21.22 -5.35
N ILE A 859 -48.39 -20.42 -4.90
CA ILE A 859 -48.97 -20.60 -3.57
C ILE A 859 -49.67 -21.97 -3.42
N CYS A 860 -49.43 -22.64 -2.29
CA CYS A 860 -50.06 -23.93 -2.03
C CYS A 860 -51.59 -23.84 -1.96
N SER A 861 -52.26 -24.69 -2.73
CA SER A 861 -53.70 -24.92 -2.60
C SER A 861 -54.01 -25.69 -1.31
N LYS A 862 -55.23 -25.57 -0.79
CA LYS A 862 -55.65 -26.20 0.48
C LYS A 862 -55.33 -27.70 0.48
N GLY A 863 -54.49 -28.14 1.42
CA GLY A 863 -54.10 -29.55 1.58
C GLY A 863 -52.90 -30.01 0.75
N LYS A 864 -52.33 -29.17 -0.13
CA LYS A 864 -51.10 -29.46 -0.87
C LYS A 864 -49.90 -28.85 -0.14
N THR A 865 -48.83 -29.61 0.02
CA THR A 865 -47.59 -29.17 0.70
C THR A 865 -46.32 -29.44 -0.11
N THR A 866 -46.43 -30.12 -1.24
CA THR A 866 -45.33 -30.39 -2.18
C THR A 866 -45.56 -29.64 -3.49
N ASP A 867 -44.48 -29.31 -4.21
CA ASP A 867 -44.55 -28.59 -5.50
C ASP A 867 -45.37 -27.29 -5.46
N CYS A 868 -45.25 -26.55 -4.36
CA CYS A 868 -45.85 -25.24 -4.12
C CYS A 868 -45.12 -24.55 -2.94
N LEU A 869 -45.37 -23.26 -2.72
CA LEU A 869 -44.80 -22.47 -1.63
C LEU A 869 -45.87 -22.04 -0.63
N THR A 870 -45.50 -22.02 0.65
CA THR A 870 -46.33 -21.44 1.71
C THR A 870 -46.38 -19.91 1.61
N GLY A 871 -47.38 -19.26 2.22
CA GLY A 871 -47.46 -17.80 2.25
C GLY A 871 -46.20 -17.13 2.83
N THR A 872 -45.57 -17.75 3.83
CA THR A 872 -44.33 -17.27 4.43
C THR A 872 -43.14 -17.37 3.46
N GLN A 873 -42.99 -18.49 2.75
CA GLN A 873 -41.96 -18.65 1.72
C GLN A 873 -42.16 -17.69 0.55
N ILE A 874 -43.41 -17.39 0.18
CA ILE A 874 -43.74 -16.37 -0.83
C ILE A 874 -43.20 -14.99 -0.40
N GLU A 875 -43.36 -14.61 0.88
CA GLU A 875 -42.80 -13.37 1.42
C GLU A 875 -41.26 -13.37 1.37
N THR A 876 -40.60 -14.49 1.70
CA THR A 876 -39.15 -14.66 1.56
C THR A 876 -38.71 -14.38 0.12
N VAL A 877 -39.36 -15.01 -0.87
CA VAL A 877 -39.03 -14.81 -2.30
C VAL A 877 -39.22 -13.35 -2.70
N ARG A 878 -40.27 -12.68 -2.21
CA ARG A 878 -40.48 -11.24 -2.46
C ARG A 878 -39.33 -10.39 -1.90
N LYS A 879 -38.88 -10.64 -0.67
CA LYS A 879 -37.77 -9.90 -0.05
C LYS A 879 -36.45 -10.12 -0.80
N VAL A 880 -36.19 -11.34 -1.29
CA VAL A 880 -35.02 -11.64 -2.12
C VAL A 880 -35.03 -10.86 -3.45
N PHE A 881 -36.21 -10.68 -4.05
CA PHE A 881 -36.38 -9.90 -5.28
C PHE A 881 -36.83 -8.44 -5.06
N SER A 882 -36.63 -7.92 -3.84
CA SER A 882 -36.86 -6.52 -3.47
C SER A 882 -35.56 -5.83 -3.06
N PRO A 883 -35.46 -4.49 -3.24
CA PRO A 883 -34.31 -3.73 -2.76
C PRO A 883 -34.16 -3.80 -1.24
N LEU A 884 -32.93 -3.67 -0.74
CA LEU A 884 -32.64 -3.56 0.68
C LEU A 884 -32.65 -2.09 1.12
N TYR A 885 -33.42 -1.81 2.16
CA TYR A 885 -33.46 -0.51 2.84
C TYR A 885 -33.01 -0.66 4.30
N GLY A 886 -32.37 0.37 4.82
CA GLY A 886 -31.92 0.47 6.21
C GLY A 886 -32.82 1.39 7.03
N ASN A 887 -32.25 1.93 8.12
CA ASN A 887 -32.94 2.89 8.98
C ASN A 887 -33.40 4.13 8.19
N ASN A 888 -34.55 4.68 8.59
CA ASN A 888 -35.18 5.86 7.98
C ASN A 888 -35.45 5.75 6.47
N GLY A 889 -35.56 4.53 5.93
CA GLY A 889 -35.80 4.31 4.50
C GLY A 889 -34.57 4.58 3.62
N THR A 890 -33.36 4.55 4.20
CA THR A 890 -32.11 4.73 3.45
C THR A 890 -31.89 3.56 2.50
N TYR A 891 -31.63 3.84 1.22
CA TYR A 891 -31.37 2.81 0.21
C TYR A 891 -29.98 2.18 0.40
N ILE A 892 -29.91 0.86 0.63
CA ILE A 892 -28.66 0.14 0.90
C ILE A 892 -28.13 -0.56 -0.35
N TYR A 893 -28.97 -1.37 -1.02
CA TYR A 893 -28.56 -2.17 -2.18
C TYR A 893 -29.77 -2.60 -3.01
N PRO A 894 -29.65 -2.80 -4.34
CA PRO A 894 -30.75 -3.28 -5.18
C PRO A 894 -31.19 -4.70 -4.84
N ARG A 895 -32.26 -5.14 -5.50
CA ARG A 895 -32.72 -6.54 -5.49
C ARG A 895 -31.70 -7.46 -6.17
N ILE A 896 -31.84 -8.77 -5.97
CA ILE A 896 -31.33 -9.75 -6.95
C ILE A 896 -32.31 -9.77 -8.12
N PRO A 897 -31.86 -9.66 -9.38
CA PRO A 897 -32.77 -9.68 -10.51
C PRO A 897 -33.36 -11.09 -10.69
N PRO A 898 -34.67 -11.21 -10.99
CA PRO A 898 -35.25 -12.51 -11.30
C PRO A 898 -34.55 -13.16 -12.51
N GLY A 899 -34.22 -14.44 -12.40
CA GLY A 899 -33.48 -15.20 -13.43
C GLY A 899 -32.00 -15.38 -13.09
N ALA A 900 -31.49 -14.65 -12.09
CA ALA A 900 -30.13 -14.80 -11.58
C ALA A 900 -29.91 -16.08 -10.74
N SER A 901 -29.64 -17.20 -11.43
CA SER A 901 -29.40 -18.50 -10.80
C SER A 901 -27.93 -18.80 -10.55
N ALA A 902 -26.99 -18.18 -11.27
CA ALA A 902 -25.58 -18.51 -11.21
C ALA A 902 -24.93 -17.94 -9.95
N GLY A 903 -24.38 -18.79 -9.08
CA GLY A 903 -23.76 -18.38 -7.82
C GLY A 903 -24.76 -18.06 -6.69
N PHE A 904 -26.06 -18.13 -6.95
CA PHE A 904 -27.13 -17.81 -5.99
C PHE A 904 -27.03 -18.62 -4.69
N GLY A 905 -26.77 -19.94 -4.81
CA GLY A 905 -26.66 -20.85 -3.66
C GLY A 905 -25.46 -20.59 -2.74
N PHE A 906 -24.51 -19.74 -3.16
CA PHE A 906 -23.37 -19.36 -2.32
C PHE A 906 -23.76 -18.29 -1.30
N ALA A 907 -24.61 -17.33 -1.70
CA ALA A 907 -25.14 -16.30 -0.80
C ALA A 907 -26.41 -16.75 -0.06
N ILE A 908 -27.26 -17.54 -0.71
CA ILE A 908 -28.52 -18.06 -0.16
C ILE A 908 -28.44 -19.58 -0.07
N GLY A 909 -27.96 -20.08 1.06
CA GLY A 909 -27.72 -21.50 1.28
C GLY A 909 -28.19 -21.99 2.63
N GLU A 910 -27.69 -23.17 3.03
CA GLU A 910 -27.99 -23.80 4.32
C GLU A 910 -27.22 -23.17 5.50
N GLN A 911 -26.28 -22.26 5.22
CA GLN A 911 -25.39 -21.61 6.17
C GLN A 911 -25.29 -20.10 5.87
N PRO A 912 -24.95 -19.25 6.86
CA PRO A 912 -24.73 -17.83 6.64
C PRO A 912 -23.56 -17.58 5.68
N PHE A 913 -23.65 -16.50 4.91
CA PHE A 913 -22.62 -16.16 3.94
C PHE A 913 -21.30 -15.77 4.64
N PRO A 914 -20.18 -16.48 4.39
CA PRO A 914 -18.96 -16.30 5.17
C PRO A 914 -18.32 -14.93 4.96
N TYR A 915 -18.29 -14.40 3.73
CA TYR A 915 -17.60 -13.14 3.46
C TYR A 915 -18.27 -11.94 4.15
N SER A 916 -19.60 -11.88 4.16
CA SER A 916 -20.30 -10.83 4.92
C SER A 916 -20.11 -11.02 6.42
N THR A 917 -20.16 -12.27 6.90
CA THR A 917 -19.98 -12.57 8.32
C THR A 917 -18.61 -12.11 8.81
N GLU A 918 -17.54 -12.50 8.12
CA GLU A 918 -16.17 -12.10 8.45
C GLU A 918 -15.96 -10.58 8.30
N TRP A 919 -16.59 -9.93 7.31
CA TRP A 919 -16.53 -8.47 7.18
C TRP A 919 -17.13 -7.75 8.39
N PHE A 920 -18.32 -8.18 8.83
CA PHE A 920 -18.96 -7.61 10.01
C PHE A 920 -18.18 -7.91 11.29
N GLN A 921 -17.72 -9.14 11.48
CA GLN A 921 -16.93 -9.55 12.64
C GLN A 921 -15.58 -8.82 12.72
N TYR A 922 -14.78 -8.87 11.66
CA TYR A 922 -13.37 -8.50 11.74
C TYR A 922 -13.09 -7.04 11.39
N VAL A 923 -13.99 -6.38 10.65
CA VAL A 923 -13.74 -5.02 10.15
C VAL A 923 -14.78 -4.01 10.66
N ILE A 924 -16.07 -4.32 10.63
CA ILE A 924 -17.11 -3.34 11.01
C ILE A 924 -17.27 -3.22 12.52
N TRP A 925 -17.44 -4.35 13.20
CA TRP A 925 -17.62 -4.40 14.65
C TRP A 925 -16.32 -4.65 15.41
N GLU A 926 -15.29 -5.18 14.75
CA GLU A 926 -14.08 -5.70 15.39
C GLU A 926 -14.42 -6.61 16.60
N ASP A 927 -15.45 -7.45 16.44
CA ASP A 927 -15.92 -8.43 17.42
C ASP A 927 -16.17 -9.77 16.75
N ALA A 928 -15.28 -10.74 17.02
CA ALA A 928 -15.40 -12.11 16.53
C ALA A 928 -16.64 -12.85 17.06
N LYS A 929 -17.35 -12.30 18.05
CA LYS A 929 -18.60 -12.87 18.60
C LYS A 929 -19.86 -12.34 17.92
N TRP A 930 -19.76 -11.36 17.02
CA TRP A 930 -20.92 -10.88 16.27
C TRP A 930 -21.57 -12.04 15.51
N SER A 931 -22.89 -12.16 15.58
CA SER A 931 -23.65 -13.24 14.96
C SER A 931 -24.37 -12.77 13.68
N PRO A 932 -24.26 -13.52 12.57
CA PRO A 932 -25.02 -13.23 11.36
C PRO A 932 -26.53 -13.47 11.54
N ASP A 933 -26.96 -14.21 12.57
CA ASP A 933 -28.39 -14.47 12.84
C ASP A 933 -29.15 -13.19 13.23
N THR A 934 -28.45 -12.21 13.80
CA THR A 934 -29.03 -10.96 14.31
C THR A 934 -28.86 -9.78 13.37
N ILE A 935 -28.43 -10.02 12.12
CA ILE A 935 -28.14 -8.95 11.17
C ILE A 935 -29.38 -8.09 10.88
N GLY A 936 -29.22 -6.77 10.89
CA GLY A 936 -30.31 -5.83 10.61
C GLY A 936 -29.88 -4.42 10.21
N PRO A 937 -30.84 -3.48 10.13
CA PRO A 937 -30.62 -2.11 9.66
C PRO A 937 -29.46 -1.36 10.33
N ASN A 938 -29.24 -1.58 11.64
CA ASN A 938 -28.16 -0.96 12.39
C ASN A 938 -26.77 -1.44 11.93
N ASP A 939 -26.64 -2.70 11.52
CA ASP A 939 -25.37 -3.21 10.96
C ASP A 939 -25.08 -2.56 9.61
N TYR A 940 -26.12 -2.37 8.78
CA TYR A 940 -25.97 -1.76 7.46
C TYR A 940 -25.55 -0.29 7.57
N GLU A 941 -26.19 0.46 8.46
CA GLU A 941 -25.83 1.85 8.78
C GLU A 941 -24.40 1.90 9.33
N LYS A 942 -24.05 1.01 10.26
CA LYS A 942 -22.70 0.94 10.83
C LYS A 942 -21.64 0.67 9.77
N ALA A 943 -21.88 -0.25 8.85
CA ALA A 943 -20.93 -0.56 7.78
C ALA A 943 -20.73 0.63 6.83
N ALA A 944 -21.81 1.34 6.49
CA ALA A 944 -21.75 2.56 5.70
C ALA A 944 -21.01 3.70 6.41
N GLU A 945 -21.17 3.84 7.73
CA GLU A 945 -20.45 4.83 8.55
C GLU A 945 -18.94 4.54 8.64
N VAL A 946 -18.56 3.28 8.83
CA VAL A 946 -17.15 2.89 9.00
C VAL A 946 -16.39 3.05 7.69
N ASN A 947 -16.95 2.55 6.58
CA ASN A 947 -16.43 2.63 5.20
C ASN A 947 -14.89 2.74 5.11
N PRO A 948 -14.16 1.67 5.53
CA PRO A 948 -12.72 1.76 5.72
C PRO A 948 -12.03 2.08 4.39
N PHE A 949 -11.23 3.15 4.37
CA PHE A 949 -10.47 3.61 3.20
C PHE A 949 -11.33 3.84 1.94
N ASN A 950 -12.60 4.20 2.10
CA ASN A 950 -13.57 4.33 1.00
C ASN A 950 -13.71 3.05 0.16
N VAL A 951 -13.80 1.89 0.82
CA VAL A 951 -14.05 0.59 0.18
C VAL A 951 -15.38 0.55 -0.59
N GLU A 952 -16.33 1.43 -0.25
CA GLU A 952 -17.59 1.58 -0.98
C GLU A 952 -17.36 1.67 -2.49
N THR A 953 -16.30 2.38 -2.92
CA THR A 953 -15.90 2.48 -4.33
C THR A 953 -17.07 2.95 -5.21
N TRP A 954 -17.79 3.97 -4.74
CA TRP A 954 -19.04 4.44 -5.31
C TRP A 954 -18.98 5.93 -5.67
N GLU A 955 -17.81 6.43 -6.05
CA GLU A 955 -17.66 7.81 -6.52
C GLU A 955 -18.23 7.96 -7.93
N GLY A 956 -19.12 8.93 -8.13
CA GLY A 956 -19.74 9.20 -9.44
C GLY A 956 -18.93 10.13 -10.35
N ASP A 957 -17.97 10.89 -9.80
CA ASP A 957 -17.14 11.81 -10.58
C ASP A 957 -15.88 11.11 -11.13
N LEU A 958 -15.85 10.92 -12.45
CA LEU A 958 -14.72 10.34 -13.18
C LEU A 958 -13.96 11.37 -14.01
N SER A 959 -14.09 12.67 -13.71
CA SER A 959 -13.54 13.77 -14.52
C SER A 959 -12.04 13.65 -14.76
N LYS A 960 -11.26 13.19 -13.78
CA LYS A 960 -9.80 13.00 -13.93
C LYS A 960 -9.47 11.87 -14.91
N PHE A 961 -10.18 10.75 -14.80
CA PHE A 961 -10.04 9.59 -15.69
C PHE A 961 -10.46 9.93 -17.13
N GLN A 962 -11.56 10.67 -17.29
CA GLN A 962 -12.00 11.19 -18.58
C GLN A 962 -10.98 12.17 -19.18
N LYS A 963 -10.51 13.16 -18.40
CA LYS A 963 -9.63 14.25 -18.88
C LYS A 963 -8.29 13.76 -19.41
N ARG A 964 -7.72 12.71 -18.82
CA ARG A 964 -6.47 12.11 -19.32
C ARG A 964 -6.66 11.23 -20.56
N GLY A 965 -7.92 10.95 -20.94
CA GLY A 965 -8.26 10.16 -22.11
C GLY A 965 -8.37 8.65 -21.87
N SER A 966 -8.40 8.19 -20.60
CA SER A 966 -8.57 6.77 -20.29
C SER A 966 -9.94 6.24 -20.71
N LYS A 967 -10.02 4.94 -20.96
CA LYS A 967 -11.24 4.22 -21.35
C LYS A 967 -11.56 3.11 -20.36
N ILE A 968 -12.84 2.87 -20.11
CA ILE A 968 -13.31 1.76 -19.28
C ILE A 968 -14.45 1.01 -19.97
N ILE A 969 -14.27 -0.30 -20.11
CA ILE A 969 -15.31 -1.27 -20.43
C ILE A 969 -15.78 -1.89 -19.12
N HIS A 970 -17.00 -1.58 -18.74
CA HIS A 970 -17.71 -2.21 -17.63
C HIS A 970 -18.64 -3.27 -18.21
N TRP A 971 -18.73 -4.44 -17.59
CA TRP A 971 -19.74 -5.42 -17.96
C TRP A 971 -20.29 -6.17 -16.74
N HIS A 972 -21.50 -6.71 -16.85
CA HIS A 972 -22.10 -7.54 -15.80
C HIS A 972 -22.96 -8.63 -16.44
N GLY A 973 -22.84 -9.86 -15.93
CA GLY A 973 -23.72 -10.96 -16.31
C GLY A 973 -25.12 -10.79 -15.74
N LEU A 974 -26.16 -10.98 -16.56
CA LEU A 974 -27.55 -10.80 -16.14
C LEU A 974 -28.12 -11.97 -15.33
N GLN A 975 -27.42 -13.11 -15.30
CA GLN A 975 -27.74 -14.26 -14.46
C GLN A 975 -26.90 -14.30 -13.16
N ASP A 976 -26.16 -13.23 -12.84
CA ASP A 976 -25.31 -13.15 -11.65
C ASP A 976 -26.16 -13.10 -10.36
N GLY A 977 -26.18 -14.21 -9.63
CA GLY A 977 -26.87 -14.37 -8.36
C GLY A 977 -26.02 -14.06 -7.14
N LEU A 978 -24.73 -13.74 -7.32
CA LEU A 978 -23.83 -13.38 -6.23
C LEU A 978 -23.72 -11.86 -6.07
N ILE A 979 -23.57 -11.13 -7.18
CA ILE A 979 -23.60 -9.67 -7.21
C ILE A 979 -24.70 -9.26 -8.18
N SER A 980 -25.65 -8.45 -7.69
CA SER A 980 -26.74 -7.98 -8.54
C SER A 980 -26.25 -7.13 -9.71
N SER A 981 -26.66 -7.47 -10.94
CA SER A 981 -26.41 -6.64 -12.12
C SER A 981 -27.14 -5.29 -12.08
N ASP A 982 -28.23 -5.18 -11.32
CA ASP A 982 -28.93 -3.91 -11.06
C ASP A 982 -28.01 -2.89 -10.36
N ASN A 983 -27.02 -3.34 -9.58
CA ASN A 983 -26.04 -2.45 -8.93
C ASN A 983 -25.14 -1.76 -9.97
N SER A 984 -24.71 -2.47 -11.00
CA SER A 984 -23.94 -1.89 -12.09
C SER A 984 -24.74 -0.86 -12.89
N MET A 985 -26.02 -1.12 -13.09
CA MET A 985 -26.95 -0.17 -13.70
C MET A 985 -27.11 1.09 -12.84
N ASP A 986 -27.34 0.93 -11.53
CA ASP A 986 -27.42 2.04 -10.59
C ASP A 986 -26.16 2.91 -10.61
N TYR A 987 -24.98 2.28 -10.70
CA TYR A 987 -23.72 3.01 -10.78
C TYR A 987 -23.58 3.81 -12.07
N TYR A 988 -23.91 3.22 -13.23
CA TYR A 988 -23.89 3.94 -14.50
C TYR A 988 -24.74 5.21 -14.43
N ASN A 989 -25.97 5.07 -13.90
CA ASN A 989 -26.88 6.18 -13.72
C ASN A 989 -26.39 7.20 -12.69
N HIS A 990 -25.69 6.75 -11.63
CA HIS A 990 -25.06 7.63 -10.65
C HIS A 990 -23.93 8.47 -11.27
N VAL A 991 -23.06 7.87 -12.09
CA VAL A 991 -22.00 8.59 -12.81
C VAL A 991 -22.60 9.64 -13.76
N SER A 992 -23.58 9.24 -14.57
CA SER A 992 -24.28 10.16 -15.49
C SER A 992 -24.83 11.38 -14.77
N ARG A 993 -25.59 11.17 -13.67
CA ARG A 993 -26.16 12.27 -12.87
C ARG A 993 -25.10 13.13 -12.19
N THR A 994 -24.03 12.53 -11.68
CA THR A 994 -22.98 13.24 -10.92
C THR A 994 -22.14 14.12 -11.83
N MET A 995 -21.77 13.62 -13.01
CA MET A 995 -20.98 14.39 -13.97
C MET A 995 -21.83 15.31 -14.85
N GLY A 996 -23.16 15.15 -14.83
CA GLY A 996 -24.06 15.88 -15.72
C GLY A 996 -23.88 15.51 -17.19
N LEU A 997 -23.45 14.27 -17.47
CA LEU A 997 -23.17 13.76 -18.81
C LEU A 997 -24.25 12.76 -19.23
N ASP A 998 -24.78 12.91 -20.44
CA ASP A 998 -25.68 11.91 -21.01
C ASP A 998 -24.94 10.63 -21.43
N ASN A 999 -25.69 9.60 -21.83
CA ASN A 999 -25.08 8.32 -22.22
C ASN A 999 -24.15 8.43 -23.44
N THR A 1000 -24.39 9.37 -24.36
CA THR A 1000 -23.55 9.59 -25.55
C THR A 1000 -22.25 10.30 -25.20
N GLU A 1001 -22.26 11.14 -24.16
CA GLU A 1001 -21.06 11.76 -23.62
C GLU A 1001 -20.23 10.78 -22.79
N LEU A 1002 -20.89 9.93 -21.99
CA LEU A 1002 -20.23 8.83 -21.30
C LEU A 1002 -19.60 7.85 -22.29
N ASP A 1003 -20.26 7.53 -23.41
CA ASP A 1003 -19.77 6.62 -24.46
C ASP A 1003 -18.37 6.97 -25.01
N LYS A 1004 -17.89 8.21 -24.77
CA LYS A 1004 -16.53 8.65 -25.14
C LYS A 1004 -15.43 8.01 -24.28
N PHE A 1005 -15.74 7.55 -23.07
CA PHE A 1005 -14.75 7.00 -22.15
C PHE A 1005 -15.25 5.87 -21.24
N TYR A 1006 -16.55 5.76 -20.99
CA TYR A 1006 -17.17 4.76 -20.13
C TYR A 1006 -18.35 4.08 -20.84
N ARG A 1007 -18.23 2.78 -21.12
CA ARG A 1007 -19.31 1.95 -21.67
C ARG A 1007 -19.61 0.77 -20.76
N TYR A 1008 -20.90 0.58 -20.44
CA TYR A 1008 -21.38 -0.54 -19.64
C TYR A 1008 -22.15 -1.53 -20.51
N PHE A 1009 -21.77 -2.81 -20.51
CA PHE A 1009 -22.43 -3.88 -21.27
C PHE A 1009 -23.17 -4.86 -20.37
N ARG A 1010 -24.41 -5.16 -20.74
CA ARG A 1010 -25.27 -6.13 -20.05
C ARG A 1010 -25.23 -7.46 -20.79
N VAL A 1011 -24.65 -8.49 -20.17
CA VAL A 1011 -24.34 -9.76 -20.83
C VAL A 1011 -25.43 -10.79 -20.51
N SER A 1012 -26.32 -11.03 -21.46
CA SER A 1012 -27.44 -11.95 -21.29
C SER A 1012 -26.99 -13.40 -21.18
N GLY A 1013 -27.63 -14.14 -20.27
CA GLY A 1013 -27.32 -15.53 -19.97
C GLY A 1013 -25.88 -15.77 -19.47
N CYS A 1014 -25.24 -14.75 -18.91
CA CYS A 1014 -23.95 -14.87 -18.25
C CYS A 1014 -24.11 -14.79 -16.74
N GLY A 1015 -23.45 -15.70 -16.02
CA GLY A 1015 -23.38 -15.73 -14.56
C GLY A 1015 -22.28 -14.84 -13.98
N HIS A 1016 -21.88 -15.14 -12.74
CA HIS A 1016 -20.83 -14.39 -12.05
C HIS A 1016 -19.46 -14.61 -12.69
N CYS A 1017 -18.90 -13.55 -13.30
CA CYS A 1017 -17.59 -13.52 -13.97
C CYS A 1017 -17.36 -14.50 -15.14
N GLY A 1018 -18.43 -15.14 -15.60
CA GLY A 1018 -18.45 -16.14 -16.66
C GLY A 1018 -19.53 -17.18 -16.39
N THR A 1019 -19.53 -18.28 -17.14
CA THR A 1019 -20.58 -19.33 -17.09
C THR A 1019 -21.98 -18.79 -17.40
N GLY A 1020 -23.00 -19.63 -17.28
CA GLY A 1020 -24.41 -19.29 -17.57
C GLY A 1020 -24.94 -19.99 -18.81
N ASP A 1021 -26.24 -19.84 -19.02
CA ASP A 1021 -26.98 -20.60 -20.04
C ASP A 1021 -26.98 -19.91 -21.41
N GLY A 1022 -26.52 -18.67 -21.51
CA GLY A 1022 -26.50 -17.91 -22.75
C GLY A 1022 -25.13 -17.82 -23.41
N ALA A 1023 -25.00 -16.78 -24.24
CA ALA A 1023 -23.79 -16.46 -24.98
C ALA A 1023 -22.77 -15.74 -24.08
N ALA A 1024 -22.32 -16.41 -23.02
CA ALA A 1024 -21.56 -15.78 -21.92
C ALA A 1024 -20.09 -15.51 -22.24
N ARG A 1025 -19.48 -16.21 -23.20
CA ARG A 1025 -18.02 -16.17 -23.44
C ARG A 1025 -17.61 -14.92 -24.20
N ILE A 1026 -17.22 -13.88 -23.45
CA ILE A 1026 -16.81 -12.56 -23.97
C ILE A 1026 -15.30 -12.30 -23.87
N GLY A 1027 -14.50 -13.28 -23.42
CA GLY A 1027 -13.04 -13.15 -23.35
C GLY A 1027 -12.52 -12.25 -22.22
N ASN A 1028 -13.19 -12.23 -21.07
CA ASN A 1028 -12.72 -11.51 -19.87
C ASN A 1028 -11.66 -12.28 -19.05
N ASN A 1029 -11.52 -13.59 -19.25
CA ASN A 1029 -10.50 -14.44 -18.63
C ASN A 1029 -10.37 -15.76 -19.43
N LEU A 1030 -9.49 -16.67 -19.00
CA LEU A 1030 -9.30 -17.97 -19.66
C LEU A 1030 -10.54 -18.87 -19.60
N SER A 1031 -11.27 -18.90 -18.49
CA SER A 1031 -12.42 -19.80 -18.32
C SER A 1031 -13.62 -19.37 -19.17
N ASN A 1032 -13.74 -18.06 -19.43
CA ASN A 1032 -14.79 -17.45 -20.24
C ASN A 1032 -14.28 -16.95 -21.60
N LEU A 1033 -13.22 -17.58 -22.12
CA LEU A 1033 -12.66 -17.27 -23.42
C LEU A 1033 -13.60 -17.76 -24.54
N GLY A 1034 -13.90 -16.86 -25.47
CA GLY A 1034 -14.55 -17.13 -26.75
C GLY A 1034 -13.54 -16.96 -27.89
N GLY A 1035 -13.89 -16.15 -28.89
CA GLY A 1035 -12.94 -15.75 -29.93
C GLY A 1035 -11.81 -14.85 -29.43
N LYS A 1036 -10.81 -14.67 -30.30
CA LYS A 1036 -9.61 -13.82 -30.06
C LYS A 1036 -9.56 -12.63 -31.02
N THR A 1037 -10.72 -12.00 -31.25
CA THR A 1037 -10.84 -10.76 -32.03
C THR A 1037 -11.42 -9.65 -31.16
N ALA A 1038 -11.22 -8.39 -31.51
CA ALA A 1038 -11.74 -7.27 -30.71
C ALA A 1038 -13.28 -7.30 -30.52
N ASP A 1039 -14.03 -7.85 -31.47
CA ASP A 1039 -15.49 -7.90 -31.40
C ASP A 1039 -16.02 -8.94 -30.41
N ASN A 1040 -15.24 -9.99 -30.10
CA ASN A 1040 -15.62 -11.11 -29.24
C ASN A 1040 -14.65 -11.35 -28.06
N ASN A 1041 -13.82 -10.35 -27.75
CA ASN A 1041 -12.87 -10.41 -26.65
C ASN A 1041 -12.72 -9.03 -26.01
N VAL A 1042 -13.23 -8.85 -24.79
CA VAL A 1042 -13.24 -7.54 -24.12
C VAL A 1042 -11.84 -6.98 -23.82
N LEU A 1043 -10.83 -7.84 -23.63
CA LEU A 1043 -9.44 -7.38 -23.48
C LEU A 1043 -8.92 -6.79 -24.79
N LEU A 1044 -9.21 -7.44 -25.92
CA LEU A 1044 -8.81 -6.91 -27.23
C LEU A 1044 -9.65 -5.69 -27.64
N ALA A 1045 -10.92 -5.63 -27.22
CA ALA A 1045 -11.79 -4.48 -27.43
C ALA A 1045 -11.24 -3.21 -26.75
N ILE A 1046 -10.80 -3.30 -25.48
CA ILE A 1046 -10.25 -2.13 -24.78
C ILE A 1046 -8.92 -1.68 -25.40
N ILE A 1047 -8.09 -2.61 -25.89
CA ILE A 1047 -6.85 -2.27 -26.61
C ILE A 1047 -7.19 -1.45 -27.86
N LYS A 1048 -8.11 -1.96 -28.69
CA LYS A 1048 -8.54 -1.29 -29.92
C LYS A 1048 -9.11 0.10 -29.62
N TRP A 1049 -9.87 0.24 -28.54
CA TRP A 1049 -10.41 1.54 -28.15
C TRP A 1049 -9.33 2.53 -27.70
N VAL A 1050 -8.37 2.09 -26.89
CA VAL A 1050 -7.30 2.96 -26.35
C VAL A 1050 -6.26 3.31 -27.42
N GLU A 1051 -5.90 2.38 -28.30
CA GLU A 1051 -4.80 2.53 -29.26
C GLU A 1051 -5.26 3.02 -30.63
N GLU A 1052 -6.44 2.60 -31.08
CA GLU A 1052 -6.98 2.95 -32.41
C GLU A 1052 -8.17 3.91 -32.34
N GLY A 1053 -8.66 4.23 -31.13
CA GLY A 1053 -9.82 5.12 -30.95
C GLY A 1053 -11.16 4.48 -31.34
N VAL A 1054 -11.21 3.16 -31.60
CA VAL A 1054 -12.42 2.46 -32.04
C VAL A 1054 -13.15 1.91 -30.83
N ALA A 1055 -14.19 2.63 -30.39
CA ALA A 1055 -15.00 2.24 -29.25
C ALA A 1055 -15.94 1.04 -29.57
N PRO A 1056 -16.11 0.07 -28.65
CA PRO A 1056 -16.99 -1.07 -28.90
C PRO A 1056 -18.46 -0.68 -28.82
N GLU A 1057 -19.23 -0.85 -29.89
CA GLU A 1057 -20.69 -0.60 -29.88
C GLU A 1057 -21.47 -1.72 -29.15
N THR A 1058 -20.97 -2.95 -29.28
CA THR A 1058 -21.46 -4.17 -28.64
C THR A 1058 -20.28 -5.02 -28.22
N ILE A 1059 -20.49 -5.97 -27.30
CA ILE A 1059 -19.52 -7.04 -27.04
C ILE A 1059 -20.13 -8.39 -27.43
N THR A 1060 -19.48 -9.11 -28.34
CA THR A 1060 -20.01 -10.38 -28.82
C THR A 1060 -19.67 -11.49 -27.85
N GLY A 1061 -20.69 -12.15 -27.33
CA GLY A 1061 -20.53 -13.34 -26.52
C GLY A 1061 -20.89 -14.61 -27.30
N GLN A 1062 -20.32 -15.74 -26.89
CA GLN A 1062 -20.50 -17.03 -27.55
C GLN A 1062 -20.88 -18.13 -26.55
N ARG A 1063 -21.66 -19.10 -27.03
CA ARG A 1063 -21.89 -20.41 -26.39
C ARG A 1063 -21.48 -21.49 -27.38
N PHE A 1064 -20.57 -22.37 -26.97
CA PHE A 1064 -20.19 -23.53 -27.79
C PHE A 1064 -21.17 -24.69 -27.59
N ALA A 1065 -21.25 -25.56 -28.59
CA ALA A 1065 -22.10 -26.74 -28.55
C ALA A 1065 -21.86 -27.57 -27.27
N ASN A 1066 -22.95 -28.02 -26.65
CA ASN A 1066 -22.94 -28.78 -25.37
C ASN A 1066 -22.26 -28.04 -24.20
N GLY A 1067 -22.11 -26.71 -24.27
CA GLY A 1067 -21.43 -25.93 -23.24
C GLY A 1067 -19.91 -26.18 -23.16
N ALA A 1068 -19.32 -26.74 -24.21
CA ALA A 1068 -17.89 -27.04 -24.27
C ALA A 1068 -17.01 -25.77 -24.05
N PRO A 1069 -15.75 -25.93 -23.58
CA PRO A 1069 -14.83 -24.81 -23.41
C PRO A 1069 -14.37 -24.21 -24.74
N THR A 1070 -14.37 -24.98 -25.82
CA THR A 1070 -14.03 -24.56 -27.18
C THR A 1070 -14.84 -25.40 -28.20
N GLY A 1071 -14.84 -25.00 -29.47
CA GLY A 1071 -15.40 -25.80 -30.56
C GLY A 1071 -16.37 -25.03 -31.44
N LYS A 1072 -17.38 -25.72 -31.98
CA LYS A 1072 -18.40 -25.10 -32.82
C LYS A 1072 -19.29 -24.17 -32.00
N VAL A 1073 -19.39 -22.91 -32.41
CA VAL A 1073 -20.30 -21.93 -31.82
C VAL A 1073 -21.75 -22.36 -32.09
N GLU A 1074 -22.53 -22.50 -31.03
CA GLU A 1074 -23.96 -22.83 -31.08
C GLU A 1074 -24.83 -21.57 -31.03
N VAL A 1075 -24.53 -20.65 -30.10
CA VAL A 1075 -25.25 -19.38 -29.92
C VAL A 1075 -24.24 -18.26 -29.93
N GLU A 1076 -24.56 -17.18 -30.63
CA GLU A 1076 -23.76 -15.96 -30.66
C GLU A 1076 -24.67 -14.75 -30.50
N ARG A 1077 -24.31 -13.82 -29.61
CA ARG A 1077 -25.13 -12.64 -29.30
C ARG A 1077 -24.22 -11.41 -29.20
N LYS A 1078 -24.62 -10.32 -29.85
CA LYS A 1078 -23.99 -9.00 -29.70
C LYS A 1078 -24.62 -8.30 -28.50
N HIS A 1079 -23.98 -8.37 -27.33
CA HIS A 1079 -24.52 -7.79 -26.10
C HIS A 1079 -24.46 -6.26 -26.17
N CYS A 1080 -25.60 -5.64 -25.85
CA CYS A 1080 -25.78 -4.20 -25.99
C CYS A 1080 -25.12 -3.43 -24.85
N ARG A 1081 -24.61 -2.23 -25.18
CA ARG A 1081 -24.25 -1.25 -24.16
C ARG A 1081 -25.52 -0.64 -23.55
N TYR A 1082 -25.51 -0.38 -22.25
CA TYR A 1082 -26.55 0.33 -21.53
C TYR A 1082 -26.61 1.81 -22.00
N PRO A 1083 -27.79 2.43 -22.13
CA PRO A 1083 -29.12 1.93 -21.74
C PRO A 1083 -29.85 1.08 -22.78
N TYR A 1084 -29.22 0.74 -23.91
CA TYR A 1084 -29.87 -0.08 -24.94
C TYR A 1084 -30.23 -1.48 -24.45
N ARG A 1085 -31.26 -2.05 -25.07
CA ARG A 1085 -31.71 -3.42 -24.84
C ARG A 1085 -31.60 -4.24 -26.11
N ASN A 1086 -31.28 -5.52 -25.96
CA ASN A 1086 -31.26 -6.45 -27.08
C ASN A 1086 -32.68 -6.93 -27.39
N VAL A 1087 -33.11 -6.79 -28.65
CA VAL A 1087 -34.46 -7.14 -29.10
C VAL A 1087 -34.37 -8.08 -30.29
N TRP A 1088 -35.03 -9.25 -30.19
CA TRP A 1088 -35.14 -10.20 -31.28
C TRP A 1088 -36.07 -9.68 -32.38
N ASP A 1089 -35.70 -9.89 -33.64
CA ASP A 1089 -36.43 -9.41 -34.83
C ASP A 1089 -37.75 -10.15 -35.10
N ARG A 1090 -38.02 -11.23 -34.36
CA ARG A 1090 -39.17 -12.14 -34.49
C ARG A 1090 -39.26 -12.86 -35.84
N LYS A 1091 -38.13 -13.00 -36.54
CA LYS A 1091 -38.07 -13.62 -37.87
C LYS A 1091 -36.90 -14.60 -37.99
N GLY A 1092 -35.69 -14.15 -37.69
CA GLY A 1092 -34.46 -14.94 -37.83
C GLY A 1092 -34.28 -15.95 -36.69
N ASP A 1093 -33.38 -16.91 -36.88
CA ASP A 1093 -32.96 -17.83 -35.82
C ASP A 1093 -32.35 -17.05 -34.66
N TRP A 1094 -32.94 -17.16 -33.46
CA TRP A 1094 -32.49 -16.45 -32.26
C TRP A 1094 -31.05 -16.79 -31.86
N LYS A 1095 -30.52 -17.93 -32.33
CA LYS A 1095 -29.12 -18.31 -32.08
C LYS A 1095 -28.10 -17.46 -32.85
N LYS A 1096 -28.55 -16.72 -33.88
CA LYS A 1096 -27.73 -15.87 -34.73
C LYS A 1096 -27.73 -14.44 -34.23
N ALA A 1097 -26.54 -13.86 -34.11
CA ALA A 1097 -26.37 -12.48 -33.63
C ALA A 1097 -27.13 -11.43 -34.46
N ASP A 1098 -27.27 -11.64 -35.78
CA ASP A 1098 -27.91 -10.67 -36.68
C ASP A 1098 -29.46 -10.68 -36.60
N SER A 1099 -30.05 -11.68 -35.94
CA SER A 1099 -31.48 -11.70 -35.61
C SER A 1099 -31.82 -10.79 -34.43
N TRP A 1100 -30.82 -10.18 -33.80
CA TRP A 1100 -30.98 -9.30 -32.65
C TRP A 1100 -30.51 -7.88 -32.96
N LYS A 1101 -31.13 -6.89 -32.32
CA LYS A 1101 -30.78 -5.48 -32.47
C LYS A 1101 -30.82 -4.75 -31.13
N CYS A 1102 -29.81 -3.92 -30.88
CA CYS A 1102 -29.83 -2.97 -29.77
C CYS A 1102 -30.81 -1.83 -30.07
N GLN A 1103 -31.78 -1.63 -29.17
CA GLN A 1103 -32.83 -0.61 -29.25
C GLN A 1103 -32.89 0.24 -27.98
#